data_AF-A0A2V5NR61-F1
#
_entry.id   AF-A0A2V5NR61-F1
#
_cell.length_a   1.000
_cell.length_b   1.000
_cell.length_c   1.000
_cell.angle_alpha   90.00
_cell.angle_beta   90.00
_cell.angle_gamma   90.00
#
_symmetry.space_group_name_H-M   'P 1'
#
loop_
_entity.id
_entity.type
_entity.pdbx_description
1 polymer ?
#
loop_
_entity_poly.entity_id
_entity_poly.type
_entity_poly.pdbx_seq_one_letter_code
_entity_poly.pdbx_strand_id
1 'polypeptide(L)'
;MPVREPVSKVQVEPPLPRKATGREAVVWAVANSAIAAAAFLITCVALHAVLPFPEIDGGVSQKFRFFTAHKDEFDTLFIGSSRIYFQISPTVFDRVTHESGLPTHSFNFGIGGMYLPESDYLLEQILNLKPRNLKWVFIEYDELPTKWSSENQSSRRALYWADWKRVSLLLRKLTDSGTGPRWLPNPAKLRDIILRQNDETNTRSLLTFYAAQMEKNYANVARAADVPDYFLGRDTKGRRASYLGVANDGYVTRPDRMAPSQVTAYERGLADAMAESGTRSLSPYAVEAYRQCATGVRSIGATPIFLITPSTTQISIAIENTGLPGVVMAFNNPRTYPSLYRSSLRRDGQHLTKSGAEEFTRLVAAVEFRFLWFFVLVFIVYWAMRYNTARKVWLLLCSYAFYAAWNWKFTFLLLASTTVDYFVGQMLGRCESPAWRRFWIATSVCANLGVLGFFKYFNFFVSSGSDFLAWLGLPTSVNTLNIILPVGISFYTFHSMSYTIDVYRRKLPPISNFVDLALFVSFFPPLVAGPIVRAVYFLPQLVSAHKFSNVDVRGAVMLFLAGFIKKACIADGVAPTVDRYFAHPANFTPMSAWIGVLFYAIQIYCDFSGYTDMAIAAARLLGFQLPNNFQFPYFARNVSDFWRRWHISLSSWLRDYLYIPLGGNRGSRGFAYRNVMVTMLLGGLWHGAAWTFVIWGALHGFALLIHREWIRLTEGLKWAARAMRWFAWPITIYAVCVAWIFFRAHDLGGAGTTLKQFVLFRGGGSEHFHRWMFLVIAALVLIHWLNSRRWFAESWRKWPAPAFAAAYGCTFAVVLLFVPPHYTPFIYFQF
;
A
#
# COMPACT_ATOMS: atom_id res chain seq x y z
N MET A 1 55.31 -78.40 -68.31
CA MET A 1 54.32 -77.87 -67.34
C MET A 1 54.88 -78.10 -65.95
N PRO A 2 54.96 -77.09 -65.07
CA PRO A 2 53.80 -76.30 -64.63
C PRO A 2 53.98 -74.78 -64.66
N VAL A 3 52.82 -74.13 -64.54
CA VAL A 3 52.51 -72.70 -64.45
C VAL A 3 53.19 -72.05 -63.24
N ARG A 4 53.72 -70.82 -63.41
CA ARG A 4 53.98 -69.89 -62.31
C ARG A 4 53.34 -68.53 -62.63
N GLU A 5 52.54 -68.11 -61.67
CA GLU A 5 51.66 -66.94 -61.63
C GLU A 5 52.39 -65.59 -61.74
N PRO A 6 51.67 -64.52 -62.13
CA PRO A 6 52.21 -63.17 -62.17
C PRO A 6 52.37 -62.58 -60.76
N VAL A 7 53.57 -62.07 -60.47
CA VAL A 7 53.91 -61.36 -59.23
C VAL A 7 53.01 -60.12 -59.09
N SER A 8 52.26 -60.09 -57.99
CA SER A 8 51.41 -58.97 -57.59
C SER A 8 52.26 -57.74 -57.22
N LYS A 9 51.77 -56.56 -57.64
CA LYS A 9 52.31 -55.27 -57.23
C LYS A 9 52.28 -55.15 -55.70
N VAL A 10 53.45 -54.98 -55.09
CA VAL A 10 53.59 -54.58 -53.69
C VAL A 10 52.92 -53.21 -53.53
N GLN A 11 51.78 -53.18 -52.83
CA GLN A 11 51.22 -51.93 -52.31
C GLN A 11 52.13 -51.43 -51.18
N VAL A 12 52.71 -50.26 -51.37
CA VAL A 12 53.40 -49.52 -50.30
C VAL A 12 52.32 -49.02 -49.34
N GLU A 13 52.25 -49.60 -48.13
CA GLU A 13 51.46 -49.02 -47.04
C GLU A 13 51.93 -47.58 -46.77
N PRO A 14 51.00 -46.62 -46.60
CA PRO A 14 51.39 -45.27 -46.19
C PRO A 14 52.07 -45.34 -44.81
N PRO A 15 53.07 -44.48 -44.53
CA PRO A 15 53.77 -44.52 -43.25
C PRO A 15 52.79 -44.32 -42.10
N LEU A 16 52.83 -45.23 -41.12
CA LEU A 16 52.07 -45.11 -39.87
C LEU A 16 52.31 -43.72 -39.26
N PRO A 17 51.25 -42.99 -38.83
CA PRO A 17 51.40 -41.66 -38.26
C PRO A 17 52.34 -41.73 -37.05
N ARG A 18 53.31 -40.81 -37.00
CA ARG A 18 54.27 -40.64 -35.88
C ARG A 18 53.54 -40.82 -34.55
N LYS A 19 53.95 -41.82 -33.75
CA LYS A 19 53.51 -41.93 -32.35
C LYS A 19 53.90 -40.66 -31.62
N ALA A 20 52.92 -39.80 -31.34
CA ALA A 20 53.09 -38.58 -30.57
C ALA A 20 53.79 -38.91 -29.25
N THR A 21 54.87 -38.20 -28.95
CA THR A 21 55.57 -38.34 -27.67
C THR A 21 54.61 -37.93 -26.54
N GLY A 22 54.77 -38.48 -25.33
CA GLY A 22 53.75 -38.43 -24.26
C GLY A 22 53.15 -37.05 -23.94
N ARG A 23 53.87 -35.95 -24.22
CA ARG A 23 53.36 -34.58 -24.08
C ARG A 23 52.46 -34.14 -25.25
N GLU A 24 52.83 -34.47 -26.48
CA GLU A 24 52.02 -34.20 -27.68
C GLU A 24 50.74 -35.04 -27.69
N ALA A 25 50.82 -36.31 -27.24
CA ALA A 25 49.64 -37.18 -27.15
C ALA A 25 48.61 -36.63 -26.14
N VAL A 26 49.07 -36.08 -25.01
CA VAL A 26 48.19 -35.43 -24.02
C VAL A 26 47.61 -34.13 -24.58
N VAL A 27 48.41 -33.31 -25.27
CA VAL A 27 47.91 -32.08 -25.91
C VAL A 27 46.86 -32.40 -26.98
N TRP A 28 47.09 -33.42 -27.82
CA TRP A 28 46.11 -33.88 -28.81
C TRP A 28 44.87 -34.51 -28.18
N ALA A 29 45.01 -35.29 -27.10
CA ALA A 29 43.87 -35.84 -26.38
C ALA A 29 43.02 -34.74 -25.73
N VAL A 30 43.65 -33.72 -25.14
CA VAL A 30 42.97 -32.55 -24.56
C VAL A 30 42.30 -31.72 -25.65
N ALA A 31 42.99 -31.45 -26.77
CA ALA A 31 42.45 -30.72 -27.90
C ALA A 31 41.26 -31.45 -28.53
N ASN A 32 41.37 -32.76 -28.78
CA ASN A 32 40.28 -33.57 -29.34
C ASN A 32 39.09 -33.67 -28.37
N SER A 33 39.35 -33.80 -27.07
CA SER A 33 38.28 -33.78 -26.05
C SER A 33 37.59 -32.43 -25.99
N ALA A 34 38.33 -31.32 -26.11
CA ALA A 34 37.79 -29.98 -26.16
C ALA A 34 36.96 -29.75 -27.43
N ILE A 35 37.41 -30.24 -28.58
CA ILE A 35 36.67 -30.19 -29.85
C ILE A 35 35.38 -31.02 -29.75
N ALA A 36 35.44 -32.24 -29.22
CA ALA A 36 34.27 -33.09 -29.02
C ALA A 36 33.26 -32.45 -28.05
N ALA A 37 33.73 -31.87 -26.94
CA ALA A 37 32.90 -31.14 -26.00
C ALA A 37 32.26 -29.90 -26.64
N ALA A 38 33.02 -29.13 -27.42
CA ALA A 38 32.51 -27.97 -28.15
C ALA A 38 31.46 -28.38 -29.19
N ALA A 39 31.69 -29.44 -29.97
CA ALA A 39 30.74 -29.95 -30.95
C ALA A 39 29.44 -30.46 -30.29
N PHE A 40 29.54 -31.17 -29.16
CA PHE A 40 28.40 -31.59 -28.36
C PHE A 40 27.59 -30.39 -27.86
N LEU A 41 28.26 -29.38 -27.28
CA LEU A 41 27.60 -28.17 -26.78
C LEU A 41 26.92 -27.37 -27.91
N ILE A 42 27.59 -27.19 -29.05
CA ILE A 42 27.02 -26.52 -30.22
C ILE A 42 25.77 -27.25 -30.72
N THR A 43 25.82 -28.59 -30.79
CA THR A 43 24.69 -29.42 -31.22
C THR A 43 23.51 -29.30 -30.25
N CYS A 44 23.78 -29.33 -28.94
CA CYS A 44 22.76 -29.14 -27.92
C CYS A 44 22.11 -27.76 -27.99
N VAL A 45 22.90 -26.70 -28.21
CA VAL A 45 22.40 -25.32 -28.38
C VAL A 45 21.54 -25.20 -29.64
N ALA A 46 21.98 -25.79 -30.76
CA ALA A 46 21.22 -25.79 -32.02
C ALA A 46 19.87 -26.51 -31.88
N LEU A 47 19.84 -27.70 -31.24
CA LEU A 47 18.59 -28.43 -30.97
C LEU A 47 17.66 -27.66 -30.04
N HIS A 48 18.21 -26.98 -29.03
CA HIS A 48 17.43 -26.16 -28.11
C HIS A 48 16.75 -24.97 -28.80
N ALA A 49 17.38 -24.41 -29.83
CA ALA A 49 16.85 -23.27 -30.60
C ALA A 49 15.75 -23.66 -31.61
N VAL A 50 15.72 -24.91 -32.08
CA VAL A 50 14.83 -25.35 -33.17
C VAL A 50 13.60 -26.11 -32.65
N LEU A 51 13.70 -26.78 -31.49
CA LEU A 51 12.59 -27.58 -30.94
C LEU A 51 11.53 -26.70 -30.24
N PRO A 52 10.22 -26.96 -30.48
CA PRO A 52 9.11 -26.16 -29.94
C PRO A 52 8.96 -26.28 -28.41
N PHE A 53 8.02 -25.52 -27.84
CA PHE A 53 7.66 -25.63 -26.42
C PHE A 53 7.30 -27.07 -26.07
N PRO A 54 7.91 -27.66 -25.03
CA PRO A 54 7.81 -29.08 -24.74
C PRO A 54 6.43 -29.47 -24.16
N GLU A 55 6.07 -30.75 -24.24
CA GLU A 55 4.83 -31.24 -23.61
C GLU A 55 5.02 -31.40 -22.09
N ILE A 56 4.63 -30.35 -21.38
CA ILE A 56 4.59 -30.25 -19.92
C ILE A 56 3.24 -30.76 -19.37
N ASP A 57 3.30 -31.74 -18.48
CA ASP A 57 2.17 -32.31 -17.75
C ASP A 57 1.47 -31.30 -16.82
N GLY A 58 0.26 -31.63 -16.33
CA GLY A 58 -0.41 -30.87 -15.26
C GLY A 58 -1.14 -29.60 -15.71
N GLY A 59 -1.56 -29.54 -16.98
CA GLY A 59 -2.40 -28.46 -17.53
C GLY A 59 -1.64 -27.33 -18.20
N VAL A 60 -0.31 -27.26 -18.04
CA VAL A 60 0.55 -26.21 -18.63
C VAL A 60 0.46 -26.24 -20.16
N SER A 61 0.73 -27.38 -20.79
CA SER A 61 0.69 -27.49 -22.27
C SER A 61 -0.69 -27.22 -22.84
N GLN A 62 -1.75 -27.62 -22.12
CA GLN A 62 -3.12 -27.38 -22.54
C GLN A 62 -3.43 -25.87 -22.56
N LYS A 63 -3.16 -25.16 -21.46
CA LYS A 63 -3.35 -23.72 -21.39
C LYS A 63 -2.44 -22.98 -22.37
N PHE A 64 -1.22 -23.45 -22.56
CA PHE A 64 -0.26 -22.82 -23.48
C PHE A 64 -0.69 -22.98 -24.94
N ARG A 65 -1.11 -24.18 -25.37
CA ARG A 65 -1.67 -24.41 -26.72
C ARG A 65 -2.90 -23.55 -26.97
N PHE A 66 -3.82 -23.50 -26.00
CA PHE A 66 -5.02 -22.66 -26.09
C PHE A 66 -4.67 -21.18 -26.18
N PHE A 67 -3.85 -20.67 -25.26
CA PHE A 67 -3.42 -19.28 -25.28
C PHE A 67 -2.68 -18.94 -26.56
N THR A 68 -1.82 -19.83 -27.08
CA THR A 68 -1.10 -19.60 -28.35
C THR A 68 -2.05 -19.39 -29.52
N ALA A 69 -3.13 -20.18 -29.60
CA ALA A 69 -4.15 -20.05 -30.62
C ALA A 69 -4.97 -18.75 -30.50
N HIS A 70 -5.11 -18.20 -29.28
CA HIS A 70 -5.95 -17.04 -28.98
C HIS A 70 -5.14 -15.86 -28.40
N LYS A 71 -3.82 -15.82 -28.65
CA LYS A 71 -2.87 -14.92 -27.95
C LYS A 71 -3.16 -13.44 -28.16
N ASP A 72 -3.82 -13.10 -29.26
CA ASP A 72 -4.19 -11.74 -29.61
C ASP A 72 -5.63 -11.41 -29.19
N GLU A 73 -6.39 -12.34 -28.60
CA GLU A 73 -7.74 -12.08 -28.11
C GLU A 73 -7.74 -11.50 -26.68
N PHE A 74 -6.73 -11.84 -25.88
CA PHE A 74 -6.65 -11.44 -24.48
C PHE A 74 -5.85 -10.15 -24.30
N ASP A 75 -6.41 -9.21 -23.52
CA ASP A 75 -5.71 -8.00 -23.09
C ASP A 75 -5.22 -8.06 -21.63
N THR A 76 -5.68 -9.07 -20.89
CA THR A 76 -5.35 -9.27 -19.47
C THR A 76 -4.93 -10.72 -19.24
N LEU A 77 -3.82 -10.93 -18.54
CA LEU A 77 -3.32 -12.27 -18.20
C LEU A 77 -3.07 -12.38 -16.70
N PHE A 78 -3.55 -13.46 -16.07
CA PHE A 78 -3.21 -13.82 -14.70
C PHE A 78 -2.28 -15.02 -14.67
N ILE A 79 -1.13 -14.91 -14.02
CA ILE A 79 -0.14 -16.00 -13.90
C ILE A 79 0.19 -16.27 -12.43
N GLY A 80 0.22 -17.55 -12.06
CA GLY A 80 0.60 -17.95 -10.71
C GLY A 80 0.26 -19.41 -10.38
N SER A 81 0.26 -19.69 -9.09
CA SER A 81 0.01 -20.98 -8.46
C SER A 81 -1.48 -21.38 -8.47
N SER A 82 -1.82 -22.38 -7.65
CA SER A 82 -3.20 -22.78 -7.35
C SER A 82 -4.05 -21.63 -6.80
N ARG A 83 -3.43 -20.62 -6.16
CA ARG A 83 -4.14 -19.45 -5.63
C ARG A 83 -4.65 -18.53 -6.72
N ILE A 84 -3.96 -18.39 -7.85
CA ILE A 84 -4.52 -17.73 -9.03
C ILE A 84 -5.53 -18.66 -9.71
N TYR A 85 -5.16 -19.92 -9.90
CA TYR A 85 -5.94 -20.87 -10.67
C TYR A 85 -7.37 -21.07 -10.13
N PHE A 86 -7.53 -21.14 -8.81
CA PHE A 86 -8.81 -21.41 -8.17
C PHE A 86 -9.52 -20.16 -7.63
N GLN A 87 -8.90 -18.97 -7.66
CA GLN A 87 -9.46 -17.80 -6.97
C GLN A 87 -9.73 -16.59 -7.88
N ILE A 88 -9.15 -16.53 -9.09
CA ILE A 88 -9.42 -15.46 -10.05
C ILE A 88 -10.31 -15.98 -11.16
N SER A 89 -11.53 -15.45 -11.29
CA SER A 89 -12.44 -15.81 -12.37
C SER A 89 -12.38 -14.77 -13.50
N PRO A 90 -11.83 -15.08 -14.68
CA PRO A 90 -11.81 -14.16 -15.82
C PRO A 90 -13.20 -13.66 -16.19
N THR A 91 -14.18 -14.57 -16.26
CA THR A 91 -15.59 -14.22 -16.49
C THR A 91 -16.12 -13.15 -15.52
N VAL A 92 -15.80 -13.25 -14.22
CA VAL A 92 -16.22 -12.24 -13.22
C VAL A 92 -15.40 -10.96 -13.34
N PHE A 93 -14.10 -11.08 -13.57
CA PHE A 93 -13.20 -9.95 -13.74
C PHE A 93 -13.67 -9.08 -14.91
N ASP A 94 -13.82 -9.68 -16.09
CA ASP A 94 -14.24 -9.01 -17.34
C ASP A 94 -15.62 -8.39 -17.21
N ARG A 95 -16.55 -9.04 -16.52
CA ARG A 95 -17.87 -8.46 -16.23
C ARG A 95 -17.74 -7.21 -15.36
N VAL A 96 -16.98 -7.26 -14.27
CA VAL A 96 -16.87 -6.14 -13.32
C VAL A 96 -16.12 -4.97 -13.94
N THR A 97 -15.06 -5.23 -14.71
CA THR A 97 -14.30 -4.19 -15.41
C THR A 97 -15.14 -3.57 -16.53
N HIS A 98 -15.91 -4.37 -17.27
CA HIS A 98 -16.90 -3.89 -18.24
C HIS A 98 -17.97 -2.99 -17.59
N GLU A 99 -18.58 -3.44 -16.48
CA GLU A 99 -19.53 -2.64 -15.69
C GLU A 99 -18.90 -1.34 -15.15
N SER A 100 -17.59 -1.33 -14.94
CA SER A 100 -16.81 -0.17 -14.48
C SER A 100 -16.31 0.73 -15.62
N GLY A 101 -16.69 0.47 -16.88
CA GLY A 101 -16.31 1.26 -18.05
C GLY A 101 -14.92 0.99 -18.62
N LEU A 102 -14.27 -0.10 -18.21
CA LEU A 102 -12.98 -0.57 -18.69
C LEU A 102 -13.09 -2.02 -19.16
N PRO A 103 -13.73 -2.31 -20.31
CA PRO A 103 -13.90 -3.69 -20.76
C PRO A 103 -12.54 -4.37 -20.93
N THR A 104 -12.40 -5.55 -20.33
CA THR A 104 -11.22 -6.42 -20.44
C THR A 104 -11.62 -7.76 -21.03
N HIS A 105 -10.65 -8.45 -21.61
CA HIS A 105 -10.79 -9.86 -21.96
C HIS A 105 -9.61 -10.61 -21.36
N SER A 106 -9.90 -11.36 -20.29
CA SER A 106 -8.89 -11.91 -19.41
C SER A 106 -8.72 -13.42 -19.55
N PHE A 107 -7.50 -13.89 -19.30
CA PHE A 107 -7.18 -15.32 -19.26
C PHE A 107 -6.50 -15.68 -17.93
N ASN A 108 -6.97 -16.75 -17.29
CA ASN A 108 -6.36 -17.29 -16.08
C ASN A 108 -5.34 -18.39 -16.43
N PHE A 109 -4.07 -18.04 -16.37
CA PHE A 109 -2.93 -18.94 -16.51
C PHE A 109 -2.34 -19.37 -15.15
N GLY A 110 -3.19 -19.54 -14.14
CA GLY A 110 -2.81 -20.16 -12.88
C GLY A 110 -2.64 -21.68 -13.04
N ILE A 111 -1.59 -22.25 -12.44
CA ILE A 111 -1.34 -23.70 -12.44
C ILE A 111 -1.03 -24.16 -11.01
N GLY A 112 -1.68 -25.25 -10.58
CA GLY A 112 -1.48 -25.80 -9.24
C GLY A 112 -0.02 -26.21 -8.98
N GLY A 113 0.52 -25.81 -7.83
CA GLY A 113 1.89 -26.12 -7.44
C GLY A 113 2.97 -25.40 -8.26
N MET A 114 2.63 -24.34 -8.99
CA MET A 114 3.59 -23.50 -9.70
C MET A 114 4.18 -22.45 -8.76
N TYR A 115 5.50 -22.27 -8.81
CA TYR A 115 6.23 -21.27 -8.02
C TYR A 115 6.93 -20.26 -8.94
N LEU A 116 7.53 -19.22 -8.34
CA LEU A 116 8.12 -18.09 -9.06
C LEU A 116 9.08 -18.47 -10.22
N PRO A 117 10.04 -19.40 -10.09
CA PRO A 117 10.94 -19.75 -11.19
C PRO A 117 10.21 -20.31 -12.41
N GLU A 118 9.22 -21.15 -12.14
CA GLU A 118 8.41 -21.77 -13.18
C GLU A 118 7.41 -20.77 -13.79
N SER A 119 6.81 -19.91 -12.96
CA SER A 119 5.93 -18.83 -13.41
C SER A 119 6.69 -17.85 -14.30
N ASP A 120 7.93 -17.51 -13.94
CA ASP A 120 8.81 -16.66 -14.74
C ASP A 120 9.20 -17.32 -16.07
N TYR A 121 9.50 -18.64 -16.07
CA TYR A 121 9.74 -19.39 -17.31
C TYR A 121 8.53 -19.35 -18.24
N LEU A 122 7.36 -19.70 -17.72
CA LEU A 122 6.13 -19.70 -18.47
C LEU A 122 5.79 -18.31 -19.01
N LEU A 123 5.96 -17.27 -18.18
CA LEU A 123 5.78 -15.89 -18.60
C LEU A 123 6.72 -15.55 -19.76
N GLU A 124 8.00 -15.89 -19.67
CA GLU A 124 8.97 -15.67 -20.76
C GLU A 124 8.53 -16.36 -22.06
N GLN A 125 8.03 -17.60 -21.98
CA GLN A 125 7.53 -18.31 -23.17
C GLN A 125 6.26 -17.66 -23.75
N ILE A 126 5.35 -17.17 -22.91
CA ILE A 126 4.16 -16.43 -23.35
C ILE A 126 4.54 -15.13 -24.04
N LEU A 127 5.47 -14.37 -23.46
CA LEU A 127 5.94 -13.09 -24.01
C LEU A 127 6.66 -13.29 -25.36
N ASN A 128 7.37 -14.41 -25.54
CA ASN A 128 8.01 -14.77 -26.81
C ASN A 128 7.00 -15.00 -27.95
N LEU A 129 5.74 -15.32 -27.65
CA LEU A 129 4.66 -15.39 -28.65
C LEU A 129 4.28 -14.01 -29.21
N LYS A 130 4.74 -12.92 -28.59
CA LYS A 130 4.45 -11.52 -28.94
C LYS A 130 2.94 -11.27 -29.08
N PRO A 131 2.15 -11.44 -28.00
CA PRO A 131 0.73 -11.11 -28.01
C PRO A 131 0.55 -9.60 -28.22
N ARG A 132 -0.24 -9.20 -29.22
CA ARG A 132 -0.35 -7.80 -29.65
C ARG A 132 -1.24 -6.95 -28.75
N ASN A 133 -2.25 -7.57 -28.15
CA ASN A 133 -3.30 -6.86 -27.40
C ASN A 133 -3.11 -6.90 -25.89
N LEU A 134 -2.09 -7.62 -25.40
CA LEU A 134 -1.85 -7.78 -23.97
C LEU A 134 -1.42 -6.45 -23.32
N LYS A 135 -2.24 -5.94 -22.41
CA LYS A 135 -2.04 -4.65 -21.70
C LYS A 135 -1.65 -4.85 -20.24
N TRP A 136 -2.20 -5.86 -19.58
CA TRP A 136 -1.98 -6.07 -18.14
C TRP A 136 -1.62 -7.52 -17.86
N VAL A 137 -0.57 -7.71 -17.05
CA VAL A 137 -0.11 -9.04 -16.62
C VAL A 137 -0.05 -9.09 -15.11
N PHE A 138 -1.00 -9.80 -14.51
CA PHE A 138 -1.09 -10.06 -13.09
C PHE A 138 -0.21 -11.25 -12.73
N ILE A 139 0.86 -11.03 -11.98
CA ILE A 139 1.82 -12.04 -11.56
C ILE A 139 1.62 -12.28 -10.08
N GLU A 140 1.36 -13.51 -9.68
CA GLU A 140 1.25 -13.84 -8.26
C GLU A 140 2.55 -13.48 -7.51
N TYR A 141 2.38 -12.78 -6.40
CA TYR A 141 3.46 -12.28 -5.58
C TYR A 141 3.64 -13.15 -4.33
N ASP A 142 4.71 -13.92 -4.32
CA ASP A 142 5.12 -14.80 -3.23
C ASP A 142 6.67 -14.94 -3.14
N GLU A 143 7.15 -15.49 -2.04
CA GLU A 143 8.57 -15.75 -1.82
C GLU A 143 9.13 -16.88 -2.70
N LEU A 144 10.42 -16.81 -3.04
CA LEU A 144 11.13 -17.86 -3.76
C LEU A 144 11.32 -19.08 -2.82
N PRO A 145 10.65 -20.24 -3.04
CA PRO A 145 10.75 -21.35 -2.11
C PRO A 145 12.14 -22.02 -2.19
N THR A 146 12.72 -22.34 -1.03
CA THR A 146 13.97 -23.13 -0.91
C THR A 146 13.70 -24.59 -0.53
N LYS A 147 12.43 -24.98 -0.40
CA LYS A 147 11.99 -26.35 -0.13
C LYS A 147 10.94 -26.74 -1.17
N TRP A 148 11.13 -27.87 -1.83
CA TRP A 148 10.19 -28.42 -2.82
C TRP A 148 9.59 -29.71 -2.28
N SER A 149 8.28 -29.92 -2.50
CA SER A 149 7.68 -31.23 -2.24
C SER A 149 8.31 -32.29 -3.15
N SER A 150 8.48 -33.51 -2.63
CA SER A 150 9.03 -34.65 -3.37
C SER A 150 8.25 -34.95 -4.66
N GLU A 151 6.92 -34.75 -4.63
CA GLU A 151 6.04 -34.88 -5.79
C GLU A 151 6.44 -33.94 -6.94
N ASN A 152 6.71 -32.66 -6.65
CA ASN A 152 7.08 -31.68 -7.66
C ASN A 152 8.48 -31.92 -8.23
N GLN A 153 9.42 -32.47 -7.43
CA GLN A 153 10.77 -32.81 -7.89
C GLN A 153 10.76 -33.92 -8.96
N SER A 154 9.78 -34.82 -8.93
CA SER A 154 9.66 -35.90 -9.91
C SER A 154 8.96 -35.51 -11.21
N SER A 155 8.44 -34.27 -11.31
CA SER A 155 7.63 -33.84 -12.45
C SER A 155 8.47 -33.37 -13.64
N ARG A 156 7.99 -33.60 -14.88
CA ARG A 156 8.60 -33.03 -16.11
C ARG A 156 8.65 -31.50 -16.07
N ARG A 157 7.75 -30.86 -15.32
CA ARG A 157 7.73 -29.40 -15.08
C ARG A 157 9.05 -28.89 -14.50
N ALA A 158 9.65 -29.63 -13.57
CA ALA A 158 10.89 -29.22 -12.90
C ALA A 158 12.12 -29.17 -13.83
N LEU A 159 12.04 -29.85 -14.97
CA LEU A 159 13.13 -29.91 -15.93
C LEU A 159 13.23 -28.63 -16.78
N TYR A 160 12.10 -28.15 -17.31
CA TYR A 160 12.12 -27.18 -18.41
C TYR A 160 12.47 -25.75 -17.98
N TRP A 161 12.13 -25.36 -16.76
CA TRP A 161 12.55 -24.06 -16.21
C TRP A 161 13.95 -24.10 -15.58
N ALA A 162 14.57 -25.27 -15.46
CA ALA A 162 15.91 -25.45 -14.85
C ALA A 162 17.03 -24.99 -15.80
N ASP A 163 17.02 -23.71 -16.17
CA ASP A 163 18.09 -23.03 -16.88
C ASP A 163 19.02 -22.28 -15.92
N TRP A 164 20.16 -21.81 -16.44
CA TRP A 164 21.11 -21.06 -15.64
C TRP A 164 20.52 -19.78 -15.04
N LYS A 165 19.64 -19.07 -15.77
CA LYS A 165 19.05 -17.80 -15.33
C LYS A 165 18.27 -18.00 -14.02
N ARG A 166 17.44 -19.04 -13.93
CA ARG A 166 16.57 -19.34 -12.78
C ARG A 166 17.27 -20.15 -11.69
N VAL A 167 18.02 -21.17 -12.09
CA VAL A 167 18.77 -22.02 -11.15
C VAL A 167 19.84 -21.21 -10.43
N SER A 168 20.51 -20.26 -11.12
CA SER A 168 21.49 -19.39 -10.45
C SER A 168 20.88 -18.53 -9.34
N LEU A 169 19.62 -18.08 -9.46
CA LEU A 169 18.93 -17.33 -8.40
C LEU A 169 18.68 -18.22 -7.17
N LEU A 170 18.25 -19.45 -7.39
CA LEU A 170 18.05 -20.44 -6.33
C LEU A 170 19.37 -20.83 -5.66
N LEU A 171 20.42 -21.10 -6.44
CA LEU A 171 21.75 -21.43 -5.92
C LEU A 171 22.35 -20.29 -5.12
N ARG A 172 22.20 -19.04 -5.59
CA ARG A 172 22.61 -17.86 -4.82
C ARG A 172 21.84 -17.74 -3.52
N LYS A 173 20.52 -17.97 -3.53
CA LYS A 173 19.71 -18.00 -2.31
C LYS A 173 20.13 -19.08 -1.31
N LEU A 174 20.45 -20.28 -1.79
CA LEU A 174 20.89 -21.41 -0.96
C LEU A 174 22.29 -21.19 -0.37
N THR A 175 23.16 -20.52 -1.11
CA THR A 175 24.56 -20.27 -0.72
C THR A 175 24.77 -18.89 -0.07
N ASP A 176 23.69 -18.15 0.19
CA ASP A 176 23.77 -16.84 0.83
C ASP A 176 24.29 -16.98 2.27
N SER A 177 25.33 -16.23 2.60
CA SER A 177 25.93 -16.15 3.94
C SER A 177 25.55 -14.87 4.70
N GLY A 178 24.63 -14.05 4.17
CA GLY A 178 24.24 -12.77 4.76
C GLY A 178 25.22 -11.63 4.53
N THR A 179 26.29 -11.85 3.77
CA THR A 179 27.36 -10.88 3.48
C THR A 179 27.23 -10.33 2.06
N GLY A 180 26.21 -9.50 1.82
CA GLY A 180 25.98 -8.75 0.58
C GLY A 180 25.66 -9.61 -0.68
N PRO A 181 25.01 -9.03 -1.70
CA PRO A 181 24.63 -9.77 -2.90
C PRO A 181 25.89 -10.12 -3.71
N ARG A 182 26.33 -11.38 -3.65
CA ARG A 182 27.35 -11.89 -4.56
C ARG A 182 26.69 -12.26 -5.90
N TRP A 183 27.34 -11.86 -6.99
CA TRP A 183 26.89 -12.23 -8.35
C TRP A 183 27.02 -13.75 -8.61
N LEU A 184 27.88 -14.43 -7.85
CA LEU A 184 28.11 -15.87 -7.91
C LEU A 184 27.77 -16.56 -6.56
N PRO A 185 27.40 -17.85 -6.57
CA PRO A 185 27.25 -18.65 -5.35
C PRO A 185 28.47 -18.56 -4.46
N ASN A 186 28.30 -18.53 -3.12
CA ASN A 186 29.44 -18.46 -2.20
C ASN A 186 30.25 -19.78 -2.26
N PRO A 187 31.51 -19.76 -2.75
CA PRO A 187 32.28 -20.99 -2.97
C PRO A 187 32.65 -21.72 -1.68
N ALA A 188 32.82 -20.99 -0.57
CA ALA A 188 33.09 -21.60 0.73
C ALA A 188 31.86 -22.36 1.25
N LYS A 189 30.69 -21.73 1.25
CA LYS A 189 29.43 -22.37 1.66
C LYS A 189 29.00 -23.49 0.72
N LEU A 190 29.23 -23.32 -0.59
CA LEU A 190 29.02 -24.37 -1.59
C LEU A 190 29.93 -25.57 -1.33
N ARG A 191 31.21 -25.33 -1.02
CA ARG A 191 32.16 -26.36 -0.60
C ARG A 191 31.69 -27.05 0.68
N ASP A 192 31.17 -26.32 1.67
CA ASP A 192 30.68 -26.90 2.93
C ASP A 192 29.43 -27.77 2.72
N ILE A 193 28.50 -27.33 1.86
CA ILE A 193 27.31 -28.10 1.44
C ILE A 193 27.74 -29.41 0.73
N ILE A 194 28.80 -29.36 -0.07
CA ILE A 194 29.33 -30.52 -0.81
C ILE A 194 30.10 -31.47 0.13
N LEU A 195 30.95 -30.94 1.01
CA LEU A 195 31.93 -31.69 1.82
C LEU A 195 31.41 -32.21 3.17
N ARG A 196 30.13 -31.98 3.53
CA ARG A 196 29.48 -32.45 4.78
C ARG A 196 30.20 -32.01 6.05
N GLN A 197 30.01 -30.75 6.46
CA GLN A 197 30.49 -30.35 7.78
C GLN A 197 29.50 -29.72 8.76
N ASN A 198 28.24 -29.41 8.41
CA ASN A 198 27.11 -29.22 9.36
C ASN A 198 25.94 -28.52 8.64
N ASP A 199 25.16 -29.21 7.80
CA ASP A 199 23.88 -28.62 7.36
C ASP A 199 22.82 -29.67 6.96
N GLU A 200 21.56 -29.28 7.15
CA GLU A 200 20.34 -30.07 7.04
C GLU A 200 20.32 -31.00 5.80
N THR A 201 19.92 -32.26 5.99
CA THR A 201 19.80 -33.32 4.96
C THR A 201 19.07 -32.90 3.67
N ASN A 202 18.31 -31.82 3.71
CA ASN A 202 17.52 -31.30 2.60
C ASN A 202 18.34 -30.46 1.58
N THR A 203 19.32 -29.66 2.02
CA THR A 203 20.00 -28.65 1.17
C THR A 203 20.90 -29.28 0.11
N ARG A 204 21.68 -30.31 0.47
CA ARG A 204 22.52 -31.05 -0.49
C ARG A 204 21.68 -31.81 -1.52
N SER A 205 20.55 -32.37 -1.09
CA SER A 205 19.63 -33.08 -2.00
C SER A 205 19.05 -32.13 -3.05
N LEU A 206 18.68 -30.91 -2.64
CA LEU A 206 18.15 -29.87 -3.51
C LEU A 206 19.20 -29.33 -4.50
N LEU A 207 20.46 -29.16 -4.07
CA LEU A 207 21.55 -28.74 -4.95
C LEU A 207 21.86 -29.81 -6.02
N THR A 208 21.92 -31.08 -5.61
CA THR A 208 22.12 -32.22 -6.52
C THR A 208 20.95 -32.33 -7.50
N PHE A 209 19.73 -32.09 -7.01
CA PHE A 209 18.52 -32.04 -7.83
C PHE A 209 18.61 -30.97 -8.92
N TYR A 210 18.88 -29.70 -8.57
CA TYR A 210 18.96 -28.63 -9.56
C TYR A 210 20.10 -28.81 -10.55
N ALA A 211 21.27 -29.29 -10.12
CA ALA A 211 22.38 -29.60 -11.01
C ALA A 211 21.98 -30.69 -12.03
N ALA A 212 21.33 -31.76 -11.56
CA ALA A 212 20.87 -32.84 -12.43
C ALA A 212 19.77 -32.41 -13.39
N GLN A 213 18.83 -31.55 -12.98
CA GLN A 213 17.81 -31.02 -13.90
C GLN A 213 18.41 -30.07 -14.94
N MET A 214 19.34 -29.21 -14.53
CA MET A 214 20.03 -28.30 -15.44
C MET A 214 20.84 -29.07 -16.48
N GLU A 215 21.62 -30.07 -16.07
CA GLU A 215 22.35 -30.97 -16.98
C GLU A 215 21.40 -31.64 -17.98
N LYS A 216 20.31 -32.23 -17.51
CA LYS A 216 19.30 -32.88 -18.37
C LYS A 216 18.64 -31.90 -19.35
N ASN A 217 18.40 -30.66 -18.93
CA ASN A 217 17.81 -29.62 -19.76
C ASN A 217 18.78 -29.17 -20.87
N TYR A 218 20.05 -28.87 -20.52
CA TYR A 218 21.07 -28.46 -21.49
C TYR A 218 21.53 -29.58 -22.42
N ALA A 219 21.56 -30.83 -21.95
CA ALA A 219 21.91 -31.99 -22.76
C ALA A 219 20.74 -32.49 -23.64
N ASN A 220 19.58 -31.82 -23.62
CA ASN A 220 18.35 -32.21 -24.32
C ASN A 220 17.89 -33.66 -24.08
N VAL A 221 18.35 -34.30 -22.98
CA VAL A 221 18.17 -35.75 -22.73
C VAL A 221 16.68 -36.11 -22.60
N ALA A 222 15.84 -35.20 -22.13
CA ALA A 222 14.39 -35.41 -22.09
C ALA A 222 13.66 -35.04 -23.38
N ARG A 223 14.20 -34.09 -24.17
CA ARG A 223 13.57 -33.64 -25.42
C ARG A 223 13.70 -34.66 -26.55
N ALA A 224 14.73 -35.50 -26.54
CA ALA A 224 14.84 -36.63 -27.46
C ALA A 224 13.66 -37.62 -27.33
N ALA A 225 13.05 -37.73 -26.14
CA ALA A 225 11.84 -38.51 -25.93
C ALA A 225 10.56 -37.82 -26.46
N ASP A 226 10.59 -36.50 -26.64
CA ASP A 226 9.48 -35.70 -27.19
C ASP A 226 9.51 -35.65 -28.75
N VAL A 227 10.65 -35.97 -29.37
CA VAL A 227 10.85 -35.99 -30.83
C VAL A 227 9.89 -36.99 -31.54
N PRO A 228 9.74 -38.25 -31.09
CA PRO A 228 8.76 -39.16 -31.68
C PRO A 228 7.33 -38.64 -31.59
N ASP A 229 6.93 -38.06 -30.46
CA ASP A 229 5.57 -37.56 -30.24
C ASP A 229 5.26 -36.33 -31.13
N TYR A 230 6.26 -35.45 -31.34
CA TYR A 230 6.17 -34.31 -32.25
C TYR A 230 6.03 -34.73 -33.72
N PHE A 231 6.85 -35.68 -34.20
CA PHE A 231 6.82 -36.10 -35.62
C PHE A 231 5.70 -37.09 -35.95
N LEU A 232 5.22 -37.86 -34.97
CA LEU A 232 4.15 -38.85 -35.18
C LEU A 232 2.75 -38.29 -34.89
N GLY A 233 2.63 -37.04 -34.42
CA GLY A 233 1.34 -36.42 -34.08
C GLY A 233 0.53 -37.24 -33.05
N ARG A 234 1.20 -38.05 -32.23
CA ARG A 234 0.52 -38.88 -31.24
C ARG A 234 0.08 -37.98 -30.09
N ASP A 235 -1.21 -37.69 -30.04
CA ASP A 235 -1.89 -37.11 -28.89
C ASP A 235 -1.85 -38.13 -27.72
N THR A 236 -0.70 -38.27 -27.06
CA THR A 236 -0.46 -39.26 -26.01
C THR A 236 -1.00 -38.80 -24.67
N LYS A 237 -2.30 -38.49 -24.64
CA LYS A 237 -3.28 -38.89 -23.63
C LYS A 237 -4.50 -37.99 -23.78
N GLY A 238 -5.60 -38.57 -24.26
CA GLY A 238 -6.95 -38.02 -24.19
C GLY A 238 -7.46 -37.81 -22.75
N ARG A 239 -6.78 -36.99 -21.94
CA ARG A 239 -7.35 -36.38 -20.74
C ARG A 239 -8.01 -35.08 -21.16
N ARG A 240 -9.27 -35.21 -21.59
CA ARG A 240 -10.22 -34.11 -21.87
C ARG A 240 -10.06 -32.94 -20.88
N ALA A 241 -9.88 -31.73 -21.43
CA ALA A 241 -10.48 -30.46 -20.98
C ALA A 241 -10.75 -30.25 -19.48
N SER A 242 -9.78 -30.45 -18.58
CA SER A 242 -9.98 -30.15 -17.15
C SER A 242 -9.37 -28.83 -16.70
N TYR A 243 -8.32 -28.31 -17.36
CA TYR A 243 -7.61 -27.10 -16.87
C TYR A 243 -8.07 -25.77 -17.49
N LEU A 244 -8.78 -25.81 -18.62
CA LEU A 244 -9.33 -24.63 -19.26
C LEU A 244 -10.65 -24.14 -18.63
N GLY A 245 -11.26 -24.97 -17.77
CA GLY A 245 -12.57 -24.65 -17.21
C GLY A 245 -13.69 -24.76 -18.23
N VAL A 246 -14.91 -24.49 -17.77
CA VAL A 246 -16.14 -24.60 -18.60
C VAL A 246 -16.19 -23.48 -19.64
N ALA A 247 -15.65 -22.31 -19.33
CA ALA A 247 -15.66 -21.13 -20.20
C ALA A 247 -14.43 -21.04 -21.12
N ASN A 248 -13.53 -22.04 -21.08
CA ASN A 248 -12.22 -22.00 -21.73
C ASN A 248 -11.35 -20.79 -21.36
N ASP A 249 -11.59 -20.17 -20.20
CA ASP A 249 -10.87 -18.99 -19.70
C ASP A 249 -9.71 -19.36 -18.76
N GLY A 250 -9.47 -20.66 -18.56
CA GLY A 250 -8.42 -21.16 -17.68
C GLY A 250 -8.80 -21.19 -16.20
N TYR A 251 -10.05 -20.88 -15.83
CA TYR A 251 -10.50 -20.89 -14.45
C TYR A 251 -11.36 -22.12 -14.13
N VAL A 252 -11.06 -22.79 -13.01
CA VAL A 252 -11.81 -23.96 -12.55
C VAL A 252 -12.29 -23.75 -11.13
N THR A 253 -13.60 -23.92 -10.92
CA THR A 253 -14.20 -23.83 -9.59
C THR A 253 -14.01 -25.12 -8.80
N ARG A 254 -13.64 -25.00 -7.53
CA ARG A 254 -13.69 -26.11 -6.54
C ARG A 254 -14.83 -25.83 -5.54
N PRO A 255 -15.87 -26.67 -5.48
CA PRO A 255 -17.02 -26.43 -4.60
C PRO A 255 -16.78 -26.86 -3.14
N ASP A 256 -15.76 -27.67 -2.87
CA ASP A 256 -15.55 -28.32 -1.57
C ASP A 256 -15.34 -27.31 -0.44
N ARG A 257 -16.05 -27.52 0.68
CA ARG A 257 -15.91 -26.73 1.93
C ARG A 257 -15.12 -27.51 2.97
N MET A 258 -14.52 -26.79 3.92
CA MET A 258 -13.87 -27.39 5.09
C MET A 258 -14.87 -28.18 5.93
N ALA A 259 -14.48 -29.38 6.37
CA ALA A 259 -15.19 -30.11 7.42
C ALA A 259 -15.08 -29.34 8.76
N PRO A 260 -15.99 -29.56 9.72
CA PRO A 260 -15.98 -28.82 11.00
C PRO A 260 -14.63 -28.86 11.74
N SER A 261 -13.93 -29.99 11.73
CA SER A 261 -12.59 -30.13 12.33
C SER A 261 -11.52 -29.28 11.63
N GLN A 262 -11.63 -29.12 10.30
CA GLN A 262 -10.74 -28.29 9.49
C GLN A 262 -11.03 -26.80 9.68
N VAL A 263 -12.29 -26.43 9.91
CA VAL A 263 -12.68 -25.05 10.23
C VAL A 263 -12.00 -24.60 11.53
N THR A 264 -12.07 -25.41 12.60
CA THR A 264 -11.41 -25.08 13.87
C THR A 264 -9.89 -24.96 13.72
N ALA A 265 -9.27 -25.84 12.93
CA ALA A 265 -7.83 -25.77 12.66
C ALA A 265 -7.45 -24.53 11.85
N TYR A 266 -8.27 -24.17 10.84
CA TYR A 266 -8.09 -22.96 10.04
C TYR A 266 -8.23 -21.70 10.89
N GLU A 267 -9.26 -21.61 11.74
CA GLU A 267 -9.50 -20.43 12.58
C GLU A 267 -8.39 -20.22 13.60
N ARG A 268 -7.86 -21.31 14.18
CA ARG A 268 -6.68 -21.27 15.04
C ARG A 268 -5.44 -20.78 14.27
N GLY A 269 -5.15 -21.40 13.12
CA GLY A 269 -4.00 -21.00 12.30
C GLY A 269 -4.09 -19.57 11.76
N LEU A 270 -5.30 -19.08 11.48
CA LEU A 270 -5.53 -17.68 11.13
C LEU A 270 -5.24 -16.76 12.32
N ALA A 271 -5.72 -17.11 13.52
CA ALA A 271 -5.44 -16.34 14.73
C ALA A 271 -3.93 -16.27 15.03
N ASP A 272 -3.23 -17.40 14.89
CA ASP A 272 -1.78 -17.48 15.07
C ASP A 272 -1.04 -16.60 14.04
N ALA A 273 -1.40 -16.71 12.76
CA ALA A 273 -0.81 -15.90 11.69
C ALA A 273 -1.12 -14.39 11.84
N MET A 274 -2.24 -14.04 12.47
CA MET A 274 -2.57 -12.63 12.80
C MET A 274 -1.86 -12.13 14.07
N ALA A 275 -1.43 -13.04 14.94
CA ALA A 275 -0.70 -12.72 16.18
C ALA A 275 0.81 -12.59 15.94
N GLU A 276 1.35 -13.27 14.93
CA GLU A 276 2.74 -13.06 14.47
C GLU A 276 2.92 -11.60 14.01
N SER A 277 3.71 -10.84 14.77
CA SER A 277 3.86 -9.38 14.64
C SER A 277 4.88 -8.94 13.57
N GLY A 278 5.42 -9.87 12.77
CA GLY A 278 6.50 -9.60 11.83
C GLY A 278 6.07 -9.59 10.37
N THR A 279 6.39 -8.52 9.63
CA THR A 279 6.38 -8.53 8.17
C THR A 279 7.66 -9.20 7.66
N ARG A 280 7.49 -10.21 6.80
CA ARG A 280 8.56 -10.90 6.08
C ARG A 280 8.77 -10.22 4.74
N SER A 281 9.92 -9.56 4.59
CA SER A 281 10.39 -9.06 3.31
C SER A 281 10.76 -10.21 2.37
N LEU A 282 10.54 -10.00 1.06
CA LEU A 282 11.01 -10.95 0.05
C LEU A 282 12.54 -11.00 0.04
N SER A 283 13.09 -12.19 -0.18
CA SER A 283 14.53 -12.34 -0.42
C SER A 283 14.98 -11.49 -1.63
N PRO A 284 16.21 -10.94 -1.62
CA PRO A 284 16.75 -10.18 -2.76
C PRO A 284 16.68 -10.94 -4.10
N TYR A 285 16.74 -12.27 -4.03
CA TYR A 285 16.63 -13.17 -5.20
C TYR A 285 15.21 -13.25 -5.75
N ALA A 286 14.20 -13.23 -4.89
CA ALA A 286 12.80 -13.14 -5.33
C ALA A 286 12.53 -11.77 -5.96
N VAL A 287 13.05 -10.69 -5.36
CA VAL A 287 12.96 -9.34 -5.92
C VAL A 287 13.61 -9.26 -7.31
N GLU A 288 14.78 -9.86 -7.47
CA GLU A 288 15.46 -9.91 -8.77
C GLU A 288 14.66 -10.70 -9.81
N ALA A 289 14.07 -11.84 -9.44
CA ALA A 289 13.20 -12.60 -10.34
C ALA A 289 11.98 -11.77 -10.80
N TYR A 290 11.27 -11.11 -9.87
CA TYR A 290 10.14 -10.25 -10.24
C TYR A 290 10.55 -9.04 -11.08
N ARG A 291 11.76 -8.48 -10.88
CA ARG A 291 12.31 -7.43 -11.74
C ARG A 291 12.52 -7.92 -13.18
N GLN A 292 12.99 -9.16 -13.35
CA GLN A 292 13.13 -9.80 -14.66
C GLN A 292 11.77 -10.01 -15.31
N CYS A 293 10.78 -10.52 -14.56
CA CYS A 293 9.40 -10.65 -15.05
C CYS A 293 8.85 -9.30 -15.53
N ALA A 294 8.95 -8.25 -14.70
CA ALA A 294 8.46 -6.92 -15.03
C ALA A 294 9.14 -6.32 -16.27
N THR A 295 10.45 -6.55 -16.42
CA THR A 295 11.20 -6.10 -17.60
C THR A 295 10.70 -6.80 -18.86
N GLY A 296 10.46 -8.12 -18.79
CA GLY A 296 9.87 -8.89 -19.89
C GLY A 296 8.49 -8.36 -20.27
N VAL A 297 7.59 -8.17 -19.31
CA VAL A 297 6.23 -7.66 -19.55
C VAL A 297 6.25 -6.27 -20.20
N ARG A 298 7.13 -5.38 -19.73
CA ARG A 298 7.28 -4.03 -20.30
C ARG A 298 7.86 -4.02 -21.71
N SER A 299 8.68 -5.02 -22.06
CA SER A 299 9.29 -5.11 -23.40
C SER A 299 8.28 -5.25 -24.53
N ILE A 300 7.07 -5.74 -24.22
CA ILE A 300 5.94 -5.82 -25.17
C ILE A 300 4.90 -4.71 -24.98
N GLY A 301 5.17 -3.70 -24.14
CA GLY A 301 4.27 -2.58 -23.87
C GLY A 301 3.18 -2.85 -22.82
N ALA A 302 3.19 -4.00 -22.15
CA ALA A 302 2.25 -4.36 -21.11
C ALA A 302 2.68 -3.87 -19.72
N THR A 303 1.73 -3.79 -18.78
CA THR A 303 1.95 -3.35 -17.38
C THR A 303 1.98 -4.56 -16.44
N PRO A 304 3.09 -4.77 -15.68
CA PRO A 304 3.13 -5.81 -14.66
C PRO A 304 2.43 -5.39 -13.37
N ILE A 305 1.55 -6.26 -12.87
CA ILE A 305 0.81 -6.11 -11.62
C ILE A 305 1.11 -7.33 -10.74
N PHE A 306 1.78 -7.14 -9.63
CA PHE A 306 2.06 -8.17 -8.65
C PHE A 306 0.87 -8.34 -7.70
N LEU A 307 0.33 -9.54 -7.61
CA LEU A 307 -0.90 -9.82 -6.87
C LEU A 307 -0.62 -10.70 -5.65
N ILE A 308 -0.75 -10.15 -4.44
CA ILE A 308 -0.73 -10.92 -3.19
C ILE A 308 -2.15 -11.42 -2.92
N THR A 309 -2.34 -12.73 -2.97
CA THR A 309 -3.66 -13.33 -2.81
C THR A 309 -4.04 -13.44 -1.32
N PRO A 310 -5.35 -13.52 -1.01
CA PRO A 310 -5.78 -13.73 0.37
C PRO A 310 -5.44 -15.16 0.78
N SER A 311 -4.41 -15.35 1.60
CA SER A 311 -4.03 -16.66 2.16
C SER A 311 -3.40 -16.49 3.54
N THR A 312 -3.61 -17.47 4.43
CA THR A 312 -2.96 -17.50 5.75
C THR A 312 -1.44 -17.55 5.64
N THR A 313 -0.90 -18.20 4.61
CA THR A 313 0.56 -18.29 4.40
C THR A 313 1.16 -17.01 3.83
N GLN A 314 0.34 -16.08 3.33
CA GLN A 314 0.79 -14.82 2.76
C GLN A 314 0.57 -13.62 3.71
N ILE A 315 -0.06 -13.81 4.88
CA ILE A 315 -0.38 -12.73 5.83
C ILE A 315 0.86 -11.94 6.22
N SER A 316 1.97 -12.64 6.47
CA SER A 316 3.23 -12.00 6.88
C SER A 316 4.00 -11.38 5.73
N ILE A 317 3.64 -11.56 4.45
CA ILE A 317 4.39 -10.98 3.33
C ILE A 317 4.28 -9.44 3.37
N ALA A 318 5.43 -8.78 3.40
CA ALA A 318 5.50 -7.32 3.37
C ALA A 318 4.93 -6.76 2.06
N ILE A 319 4.06 -5.76 2.18
CA ILE A 319 3.43 -5.05 1.05
C ILE A 319 4.32 -3.88 0.57
N GLU A 320 5.37 -3.55 1.34
CA GLU A 320 6.27 -2.43 1.07
C GLU A 320 7.05 -2.59 -0.23
N ASN A 321 7.27 -1.46 -0.91
CA ASN A 321 7.81 -1.38 -2.26
C ASN A 321 9.29 -1.83 -2.30
N THR A 322 9.53 -3.12 -2.57
CA THR A 322 10.85 -3.81 -2.57
C THR A 322 11.81 -3.35 -3.68
N GLY A 323 11.60 -2.18 -4.30
CA GLY A 323 12.36 -1.73 -5.46
C GLY A 323 11.98 -2.49 -6.74
N LEU A 324 10.73 -2.96 -6.80
CA LEU A 324 10.17 -3.65 -7.95
C LEU A 324 9.53 -2.68 -8.94
N PRO A 325 9.84 -2.80 -10.23
CA PRO A 325 9.20 -2.00 -11.27
C PRO A 325 7.79 -2.53 -11.61
N GLY A 326 6.79 -2.34 -10.74
CA GLY A 326 5.40 -2.76 -11.03
C GLY A 326 4.40 -2.41 -9.92
N VAL A 327 3.11 -2.58 -10.23
CA VAL A 327 2.01 -2.40 -9.25
C VAL A 327 1.99 -3.59 -8.30
N VAL A 328 1.59 -3.44 -7.05
CA VAL A 328 1.44 -4.49 -6.05
C VAL A 328 0.03 -4.30 -5.49
N MET A 329 -0.84 -5.26 -5.76
CA MET A 329 -2.18 -5.35 -5.21
C MET A 329 -2.19 -6.42 -4.13
N ALA A 330 -2.49 -6.02 -2.90
CA ALA A 330 -2.35 -6.90 -1.74
C ALA A 330 -3.70 -7.16 -1.07
N PHE A 331 -4.03 -8.44 -0.93
CA PHE A 331 -5.25 -8.93 -0.27
C PHE A 331 -4.93 -9.84 0.91
N ASN A 332 -3.68 -9.81 1.38
CA ASN A 332 -3.15 -10.66 2.43
C ASN A 332 -3.43 -10.16 3.86
N ASN A 333 -4.12 -9.03 4.05
CA ASN A 333 -4.43 -8.47 5.37
C ASN A 333 -5.88 -8.83 5.80
N PRO A 334 -6.07 -9.71 6.80
CA PRO A 334 -7.40 -10.09 7.28
C PRO A 334 -8.17 -8.95 7.95
N ARG A 335 -7.49 -7.91 8.44
CA ARG A 335 -8.16 -6.73 9.03
C ARG A 335 -8.77 -5.84 7.95
N THR A 336 -8.12 -5.75 6.79
CA THR A 336 -8.58 -4.97 5.64
C THR A 336 -9.65 -5.71 4.84
N TYR A 337 -9.50 -7.03 4.65
CA TYR A 337 -10.43 -7.86 3.88
C TYR A 337 -11.02 -9.01 4.70
N PRO A 338 -11.73 -8.74 5.81
CA PRO A 338 -12.16 -9.77 6.74
C PRO A 338 -13.11 -10.81 6.12
N SER A 339 -13.86 -10.44 5.08
CA SER A 339 -14.73 -11.36 4.36
C SER A 339 -13.94 -12.50 3.70
N LEU A 340 -12.82 -12.18 3.03
CA LEU A 340 -11.96 -13.16 2.35
C LEU A 340 -11.32 -14.17 3.31
N TYR A 341 -11.35 -13.92 4.62
CA TYR A 341 -10.78 -14.80 5.64
C TYR A 341 -11.84 -15.57 6.45
N ARG A 342 -13.12 -15.40 6.14
CA ARG A 342 -14.18 -16.19 6.78
C ARG A 342 -14.09 -17.66 6.38
N SER A 343 -14.21 -18.55 7.35
CA SER A 343 -14.23 -20.00 7.13
C SER A 343 -15.30 -20.45 6.12
N SER A 344 -16.41 -19.72 6.01
CA SER A 344 -17.47 -19.97 5.03
C SER A 344 -17.07 -19.74 3.55
N LEU A 345 -16.07 -18.90 3.31
CA LEU A 345 -15.54 -18.61 1.97
C LEU A 345 -14.23 -19.35 1.68
N ARG A 346 -13.79 -20.21 2.60
CA ARG A 346 -12.50 -20.89 2.56
C ARG A 346 -12.66 -22.38 2.36
N ARG A 347 -11.82 -22.93 1.49
CA ARG A 347 -11.65 -24.38 1.32
C ARG A 347 -10.52 -24.91 2.19
N ASP A 348 -9.49 -24.10 2.41
CA ASP A 348 -8.36 -24.34 3.28
C ASP A 348 -7.65 -22.99 3.57
N GLY A 349 -6.47 -23.02 4.21
CA GLY A 349 -5.68 -21.82 4.50
C GLY A 349 -5.17 -21.05 3.28
N GLN A 350 -5.14 -21.67 2.11
CA GLN A 350 -4.61 -21.11 0.87
C GLN A 350 -5.67 -20.80 -0.18
N HIS A 351 -6.79 -21.51 -0.19
CA HIS A 351 -7.76 -21.48 -1.27
C HIS A 351 -9.16 -21.04 -0.82
N LEU A 352 -9.80 -20.25 -1.67
CA LEU A 352 -11.18 -19.84 -1.55
C LEU A 352 -12.15 -20.86 -2.16
N THR A 353 -13.39 -20.86 -1.68
CA THR A 353 -14.53 -21.52 -2.35
C THR A 353 -14.94 -20.74 -3.58
N LYS A 354 -15.84 -21.28 -4.42
CA LYS A 354 -16.40 -20.53 -5.57
C LYS A 354 -16.91 -19.13 -5.18
N SER A 355 -17.70 -19.03 -4.12
CA SER A 355 -18.23 -17.73 -3.66
C SER A 355 -17.12 -16.80 -3.16
N GLY A 356 -16.10 -17.33 -2.49
CA GLY A 356 -14.95 -16.54 -2.06
C GLY A 356 -14.13 -16.03 -3.25
N ALA A 357 -13.91 -16.87 -4.26
CA ALA A 357 -13.21 -16.52 -5.50
C ALA A 357 -13.93 -15.42 -6.28
N GLU A 358 -15.26 -15.49 -6.39
CA GLU A 358 -16.06 -14.42 -7.01
C GLU A 358 -15.94 -13.09 -6.26
N GLU A 359 -15.98 -13.11 -4.92
CA GLU A 359 -15.81 -11.91 -4.10
C GLU A 359 -14.41 -11.33 -4.25
N PHE A 360 -13.38 -12.18 -4.15
CA PHE A 360 -11.99 -11.78 -4.35
C PHE A 360 -11.77 -11.16 -5.73
N THR A 361 -12.29 -11.80 -6.78
CA THR A 361 -12.18 -11.29 -8.15
C THR A 361 -12.83 -9.91 -8.31
N ARG A 362 -14.01 -9.68 -7.70
CA ARG A 362 -14.66 -8.35 -7.73
C ARG A 362 -13.80 -7.28 -7.06
N LEU A 363 -13.10 -7.62 -5.98
CA LEU A 363 -12.20 -6.70 -5.29
C LEU A 363 -10.95 -6.39 -6.13
N VAL A 364 -10.39 -7.39 -6.82
CA VAL A 364 -9.26 -7.19 -7.75
C VAL A 364 -9.67 -6.31 -8.94
N ALA A 365 -10.90 -6.42 -9.43
CA ALA A 365 -11.42 -5.65 -10.56
C ALA A 365 -11.89 -4.22 -10.21
N ALA A 366 -12.05 -3.89 -8.93
CA ALA A 366 -12.64 -2.62 -8.52
C ALA A 366 -11.66 -1.44 -8.65
N VAL A 367 -11.85 -0.60 -9.66
CA VAL A 367 -11.29 0.77 -9.70
C VAL A 367 -12.28 1.72 -9.01
N GLU A 368 -11.85 2.45 -7.98
CA GLU A 368 -12.79 3.17 -7.11
C GLU A 368 -13.22 4.56 -7.66
N PHE A 369 -13.97 4.54 -8.77
CA PHE A 369 -14.73 5.72 -9.27
C PHE A 369 -16.07 5.93 -8.55
N ARG A 370 -16.39 5.07 -7.57
CA ARG A 370 -17.69 5.07 -6.88
C ARG A 370 -18.02 6.40 -6.22
N PHE A 371 -17.02 7.07 -5.63
CA PHE A 371 -17.22 8.38 -5.02
C PHE A 371 -17.63 9.44 -6.06
N LEU A 372 -17.03 9.44 -7.25
CA LEU A 372 -17.37 10.41 -8.30
C LEU A 372 -18.83 10.24 -8.73
N TRP A 373 -19.26 9.02 -9.03
CA TRP A 373 -20.63 8.73 -9.43
C TRP A 373 -21.64 9.01 -8.32
N PHE A 374 -21.31 8.64 -7.08
CA PHE A 374 -22.09 9.01 -5.91
C PHE A 374 -22.25 10.53 -5.81
N PHE A 375 -21.15 11.28 -5.89
CA PHE A 375 -21.19 12.74 -5.76
C PHE A 375 -21.96 13.40 -6.91
N VAL A 376 -21.78 12.94 -8.15
CA VAL A 376 -22.54 13.43 -9.32
C VAL A 376 -24.04 13.21 -9.12
N LEU A 377 -24.45 12.04 -8.64
CA LEU A 377 -25.86 11.76 -8.32
C LEU A 377 -26.37 12.71 -7.21
N VAL A 378 -25.62 12.84 -6.11
CA VAL A 378 -25.98 13.74 -5.01
C VAL A 378 -26.14 15.18 -5.53
N PHE A 379 -25.19 15.65 -6.33
CA PHE A 379 -25.15 17.00 -6.89
C PHE A 379 -26.36 17.27 -7.80
N ILE A 380 -26.64 16.38 -8.78
CA ILE A 380 -27.75 16.54 -9.72
C ILE A 380 -29.08 16.58 -8.96
N VAL A 381 -29.31 15.61 -8.08
CA VAL A 381 -30.57 15.51 -7.32
C VAL A 381 -30.73 16.70 -6.37
N TYR A 382 -29.66 17.11 -5.67
CA TYR A 382 -29.67 18.26 -4.77
C TYR A 382 -30.09 19.55 -5.48
N TRP A 383 -29.52 19.83 -6.65
CA TRP A 383 -29.82 21.04 -7.42
C TRP A 383 -31.14 20.98 -8.18
N ALA A 384 -31.63 19.79 -8.52
CA ALA A 384 -32.97 19.59 -9.10
C ALA A 384 -34.10 19.83 -8.09
N MET A 385 -33.87 19.61 -6.79
CA MET A 385 -34.87 19.83 -5.75
C MET A 385 -35.16 21.32 -5.52
N ARG A 386 -36.45 21.68 -5.47
CA ARG A 386 -36.94 23.06 -5.26
C ARG A 386 -36.96 23.49 -3.79
N TYR A 387 -37.29 22.59 -2.87
CA TYR A 387 -37.52 22.91 -1.46
C TYR A 387 -36.29 22.66 -0.59
N ASN A 388 -35.95 23.61 0.31
CA ASN A 388 -34.79 23.49 1.20
C ASN A 388 -34.89 22.24 2.10
N THR A 389 -36.08 21.95 2.64
CA THR A 389 -36.28 20.79 3.50
C THR A 389 -35.98 19.47 2.77
N ALA A 390 -36.44 19.34 1.52
CA ALA A 390 -36.15 18.16 0.70
C ALA A 390 -34.64 18.02 0.44
N ARG A 391 -33.94 19.13 0.15
CA ARG A 391 -32.48 19.15 -0.01
C ARG A 391 -31.75 18.69 1.26
N LYS A 392 -32.20 19.14 2.44
CA LYS A 392 -31.59 18.75 3.73
C LYS A 392 -31.81 17.27 4.01
N VAL A 393 -33.02 16.76 3.81
CA VAL A 393 -33.33 15.33 3.96
C VAL A 393 -32.52 14.49 2.97
N TRP A 394 -32.42 14.92 1.70
CA TRP A 394 -31.58 14.27 0.70
C TRP A 394 -30.11 14.19 1.13
N LEU A 395 -29.52 15.32 1.53
CA LEU A 395 -28.14 15.34 2.01
C LEU A 395 -27.93 14.49 3.27
N LEU A 396 -28.92 14.43 4.17
CA LEU A 396 -28.88 13.58 5.36
C LEU A 396 -28.87 12.10 4.96
N LEU A 397 -29.78 11.68 4.07
CA LEU A 397 -29.85 10.31 3.56
C LEU A 397 -28.55 9.92 2.85
N CYS A 398 -28.03 10.78 1.98
CA CYS A 398 -26.76 10.56 1.31
C CYS A 398 -25.60 10.48 2.31
N SER A 399 -25.63 11.28 3.37
CA SER A 399 -24.59 11.26 4.40
C SER A 399 -24.58 9.98 5.22
N TYR A 400 -25.75 9.49 5.61
CA TYR A 400 -25.88 8.20 6.29
C TYR A 400 -25.56 7.04 5.35
N ALA A 401 -25.95 7.09 4.08
CA ALA A 401 -25.60 6.08 3.08
C ALA A 401 -24.09 6.03 2.84
N PHE A 402 -23.44 7.19 2.72
CA PHE A 402 -21.99 7.31 2.58
C PHE A 402 -21.26 6.70 3.80
N TYR A 403 -21.73 6.99 5.01
CA TYR A 403 -21.16 6.40 6.22
C TYR A 403 -21.45 4.89 6.34
N ALA A 404 -22.64 4.45 5.95
CA ALA A 404 -23.06 3.05 5.97
C ALA A 404 -22.28 2.19 4.97
N ALA A 405 -21.82 2.78 3.86
CA ALA A 405 -20.99 2.11 2.86
C ALA A 405 -19.66 1.60 3.46
N TRP A 406 -19.14 2.26 4.50
CA TRP A 406 -18.03 1.73 5.29
C TRP A 406 -18.53 0.67 6.28
N ASN A 407 -19.46 1.01 7.18
CA ASN A 407 -20.08 0.05 8.09
C ASN A 407 -21.41 0.58 8.65
N TRP A 408 -22.51 -0.03 8.21
CA TRP A 408 -23.86 0.35 8.60
C TRP A 408 -24.12 0.29 10.11
N LYS A 409 -23.46 -0.60 10.88
CA LYS A 409 -23.71 -0.72 12.34
C LYS A 409 -23.32 0.56 13.09
N PHE A 410 -22.30 1.27 12.64
CA PHE A 410 -21.85 2.49 13.30
C PHE A 410 -22.71 3.70 12.97
N THR A 411 -23.65 3.60 12.01
CA THR A 411 -24.67 4.65 11.81
C THR A 411 -25.56 4.81 13.04
N PHE A 412 -25.83 3.72 13.78
CA PHE A 412 -26.57 3.79 15.04
C PHE A 412 -25.79 4.53 16.12
N LEU A 413 -24.47 4.37 16.18
CA LEU A 413 -23.61 5.10 17.11
C LEU A 413 -23.63 6.61 16.79
N LEU A 414 -23.51 6.96 15.51
CA LEU A 414 -23.60 8.34 15.04
C LEU A 414 -24.98 8.96 15.37
N LEU A 415 -26.05 8.23 15.11
CA LEU A 415 -27.42 8.64 15.42
C LEU A 415 -27.64 8.79 16.93
N ALA A 416 -27.16 7.84 17.74
CA ALA A 416 -27.28 7.88 19.20
C ALA A 416 -26.53 9.10 19.77
N SER A 417 -25.28 9.34 19.34
CA SER A 417 -24.50 10.51 19.75
C SER A 417 -25.20 11.81 19.38
N THR A 418 -25.71 11.92 18.14
CA THR A 418 -26.50 13.07 17.67
C THR A 418 -27.76 13.27 18.51
N THR A 419 -28.45 12.18 18.86
CA THR A 419 -29.71 12.20 19.63
C THR A 419 -29.47 12.69 21.05
N VAL A 420 -28.43 12.18 21.72
CA VAL A 420 -28.03 12.65 23.05
C VAL A 420 -27.77 14.15 23.03
N ASP A 421 -26.97 14.63 22.09
CA ASP A 421 -26.61 16.05 22.01
C ASP A 421 -27.77 16.94 21.58
N TYR A 422 -28.71 16.43 20.78
CA TYR A 422 -29.97 17.10 20.48
C TYR A 422 -30.78 17.35 21.76
N PHE A 423 -31.03 16.31 22.55
CA PHE A 423 -31.78 16.42 23.80
C PHE A 423 -31.07 17.31 24.82
N VAL A 424 -29.75 17.16 24.97
CA VAL A 424 -28.94 18.03 25.84
C VAL A 424 -29.07 19.48 25.39
N GLY A 425 -28.94 19.78 24.10
CA GLY A 425 -29.11 21.13 23.57
C GLY A 425 -30.49 21.73 23.89
N GLN A 426 -31.55 20.95 23.74
CA GLN A 426 -32.91 21.36 24.09
C GLN A 426 -33.08 21.63 25.60
N MET A 427 -32.54 20.76 26.46
CA MET A 427 -32.60 20.95 27.91
C MET A 427 -31.78 22.16 28.37
N LEU A 428 -30.60 22.37 27.78
CA LEU A 428 -29.81 23.59 27.97
C LEU A 428 -30.56 24.86 27.54
N GLY A 429 -31.47 24.76 26.58
CA GLY A 429 -32.36 25.87 26.20
C GLY A 429 -33.40 26.22 27.25
N ARG A 430 -33.98 25.21 27.88
CA ARG A 430 -35.09 25.34 28.84
C ARG A 430 -34.62 25.64 30.27
N CYS A 431 -33.41 25.21 30.62
CA CYS A 431 -32.88 25.38 31.98
C CYS A 431 -32.16 26.73 32.17
N GLU A 432 -32.66 27.52 33.12
CA GLU A 432 -31.99 28.74 33.59
C GLU A 432 -31.01 28.48 34.74
N SER A 433 -31.31 27.48 35.60
CA SER A 433 -30.48 27.14 36.76
C SER A 433 -29.05 26.75 36.35
N PRO A 434 -28.00 27.43 36.87
CA PRO A 434 -26.61 27.13 36.54
C PRO A 434 -26.19 25.68 36.85
N ALA A 435 -26.72 25.09 37.92
CA ALA A 435 -26.38 23.71 38.32
C ALA A 435 -26.86 22.69 37.27
N TRP A 436 -28.12 22.79 36.85
CA TRP A 436 -28.69 21.92 35.82
C TRP A 436 -28.03 22.12 34.45
N ARG A 437 -27.69 23.36 34.10
CA ARG A 437 -26.93 23.63 32.87
C ARG A 437 -25.56 22.95 32.89
N ARG A 438 -24.87 22.96 34.04
CA ARG A 438 -23.58 22.24 34.23
C ARG A 438 -23.75 20.73 34.15
N PHE A 439 -24.81 20.18 34.73
CA PHE A 439 -25.14 18.76 34.60
C PHE A 439 -25.31 18.36 33.14
N TRP A 440 -26.16 19.05 32.39
CA TRP A 440 -26.44 18.70 30.99
C TRP A 440 -25.22 18.80 30.07
N ILE A 441 -24.40 19.85 30.21
CA ILE A 441 -23.15 19.93 29.44
C ILE A 441 -22.15 18.84 29.86
N ALA A 442 -22.07 18.50 31.15
CA ALA A 442 -21.26 17.38 31.61
C ALA A 442 -21.74 16.05 31.02
N THR A 443 -23.06 15.81 30.95
CA THR A 443 -23.64 14.63 30.29
C THR A 443 -23.19 14.53 28.82
N SER A 444 -23.30 15.61 28.04
CA SER A 444 -22.86 15.62 26.63
C SER A 444 -21.36 15.35 26.50
N VAL A 445 -20.53 16.04 27.29
CA VAL A 445 -19.07 15.88 27.24
C VAL A 445 -18.67 14.46 27.66
N CYS A 446 -19.25 13.92 28.74
CA CYS A 446 -18.96 12.58 29.20
C CYS A 446 -19.45 11.50 28.21
N ALA A 447 -20.62 11.67 27.59
CA ALA A 447 -21.10 10.72 26.58
C ALA A 447 -20.18 10.70 25.35
N ASN A 448 -19.82 11.87 24.82
CA ASN A 448 -18.95 12.02 23.66
C ASN A 448 -17.52 11.51 23.92
N LEU A 449 -16.91 11.95 25.03
CA LEU A 449 -15.57 11.49 25.41
C LEU A 449 -15.56 10.04 25.88
N GLY A 450 -16.66 9.53 26.43
CA GLY A 450 -16.81 8.11 26.79
C GLY A 450 -16.81 7.21 25.56
N VAL A 451 -17.53 7.60 24.50
CA VAL A 451 -17.50 6.91 23.20
C VAL A 451 -16.09 6.92 22.62
N LEU A 452 -15.40 8.08 22.63
CA LEU A 452 -14.01 8.16 22.17
C LEU A 452 -13.06 7.34 23.06
N GLY A 453 -13.24 7.38 24.38
CA GLY A 453 -12.52 6.60 25.39
C GLY A 453 -12.58 5.11 25.13
N PHE A 454 -13.79 4.59 24.94
CA PHE A 454 -14.03 3.18 24.69
C PHE A 454 -13.44 2.71 23.36
N PHE A 455 -13.76 3.40 22.25
CA PHE A 455 -13.35 2.93 20.92
C PHE A 455 -11.89 3.20 20.59
N LYS A 456 -11.31 4.32 21.07
CA LYS A 456 -9.97 4.76 20.68
C LYS A 456 -8.89 4.44 21.71
N TYR A 457 -9.20 4.55 23.00
CA TYR A 457 -8.17 4.58 24.04
C TYR A 457 -8.19 3.36 24.98
N PHE A 458 -9.23 2.54 24.95
CA PHE A 458 -9.36 1.37 25.83
C PHE A 458 -8.11 0.49 25.82
N ASN A 459 -7.67 0.05 24.64
CA ASN A 459 -6.51 -0.82 24.52
C ASN A 459 -5.20 -0.15 24.95
N PHE A 460 -5.03 1.14 24.68
CA PHE A 460 -3.84 1.90 25.11
C PHE A 460 -3.74 2.03 26.63
N PHE A 461 -4.87 2.29 27.32
CA PHE A 461 -4.87 2.37 28.78
C PHE A 461 -4.67 1.00 29.44
N VAL A 462 -5.28 -0.05 28.87
CA VAL A 462 -5.09 -1.43 29.35
C VAL A 462 -3.63 -1.87 29.16
N SER A 463 -3.03 -1.64 27.99
CA SER A 463 -1.63 -1.99 27.74
C SER A 463 -0.68 -1.20 28.65
N SER A 464 -0.85 0.13 28.74
CA SER A 464 0.00 0.98 29.59
C SER A 464 -0.14 0.63 31.08
N GLY A 465 -1.35 0.30 31.53
CA GLY A 465 -1.59 -0.17 32.90
C GLY A 465 -0.94 -1.51 33.17
N SER A 466 -1.01 -2.45 32.22
CA SER A 466 -0.31 -3.73 32.31
C SER A 466 1.20 -3.57 32.36
N ASP A 467 1.78 -2.74 31.49
CA ASP A 467 3.21 -2.46 31.47
C ASP A 467 3.66 -1.84 32.80
N PHE A 468 2.84 -0.96 33.38
CA PHE A 468 3.10 -0.36 34.69
C PHE A 468 3.01 -1.38 35.83
N LEU A 469 2.00 -2.26 35.83
CA LEU A 469 1.86 -3.32 36.83
C LEU A 469 2.98 -4.37 36.71
N ALA A 470 3.38 -4.70 35.48
CA ALA A 470 4.53 -5.56 35.22
C ALA A 470 5.84 -4.92 35.70
N TRP A 471 6.01 -3.61 35.49
CA TRP A 471 7.13 -2.84 36.05
C TRP A 471 7.14 -2.86 37.58
N LEU A 472 5.97 -2.88 38.23
CA LEU A 472 5.81 -3.07 39.68
C LEU A 472 5.97 -4.53 40.14
N GLY A 473 6.23 -5.48 39.22
CA GLY A 473 6.41 -6.90 39.53
C GLY A 473 5.10 -7.67 39.82
N LEU A 474 3.94 -7.12 39.47
CA LEU A 474 2.65 -7.77 39.66
C LEU A 474 2.26 -8.63 38.44
N PRO A 475 1.75 -9.86 38.64
CA PRO A 475 1.32 -10.71 37.54
C PRO A 475 0.11 -10.10 36.82
N THR A 476 0.20 -10.00 35.49
CA THR A 476 -0.80 -9.38 34.64
C THR A 476 -1.27 -10.37 33.58
N SER A 477 -2.59 -10.52 33.43
CA SER A 477 -3.20 -11.19 32.29
C SER A 477 -3.96 -10.14 31.47
N VAL A 478 -3.51 -9.91 30.24
CA VAL A 478 -4.08 -8.86 29.38
C VAL A 478 -5.02 -9.50 28.37
N ASN A 479 -6.31 -9.53 28.69
CA ASN A 479 -7.34 -9.76 27.68
C ASN A 479 -7.73 -8.41 27.08
N THR A 480 -7.15 -8.08 25.93
CA THR A 480 -7.56 -6.91 25.14
C THR A 480 -8.81 -7.23 24.34
N LEU A 481 -9.72 -6.27 24.21
CA LEU A 481 -10.88 -6.40 23.33
C LEU A 481 -10.46 -5.98 21.92
N ASN A 482 -10.77 -6.79 20.91
CA ASN A 482 -10.61 -6.43 19.50
C ASN A 482 -11.73 -5.46 19.09
N ILE A 483 -11.61 -4.20 19.51
CA ILE A 483 -12.57 -3.14 19.22
C ILE A 483 -12.24 -2.54 17.85
N ILE A 484 -13.21 -2.58 16.93
CA ILE A 484 -13.12 -1.91 15.63
C ILE A 484 -13.37 -0.40 15.84
N LEU A 485 -12.39 0.44 15.48
CA LEU A 485 -12.50 1.89 15.59
C LEU A 485 -13.43 2.45 14.49
N PRO A 486 -14.51 3.18 14.84
CA PRO A 486 -15.37 3.82 13.86
C PRO A 486 -14.64 4.93 13.10
N VAL A 487 -14.70 4.87 11.77
CA VAL A 487 -14.12 5.92 10.91
C VAL A 487 -14.76 7.28 11.23
N GLY A 488 -13.94 8.34 11.33
CA GLY A 488 -14.44 9.69 11.60
C GLY A 488 -14.91 9.96 13.03
N ILE A 489 -14.86 8.98 13.96
CA ILE A 489 -15.29 9.16 15.37
C ILE A 489 -14.67 10.37 16.05
N SER A 490 -13.38 10.60 15.84
CA SER A 490 -12.68 11.74 16.43
C SER A 490 -13.19 13.09 15.91
N PHE A 491 -13.68 13.15 14.66
CA PHE A 491 -14.15 14.38 14.02
C PHE A 491 -15.60 14.68 14.38
N TYR A 492 -16.52 13.72 14.20
CA TYR A 492 -17.94 13.98 14.51
C TYR A 492 -18.19 14.18 16.01
N THR A 493 -17.38 13.56 16.89
CA THR A 493 -17.41 13.84 18.34
C THR A 493 -17.09 15.31 18.63
N PHE A 494 -16.13 15.91 17.92
CA PHE A 494 -15.81 17.34 18.08
C PHE A 494 -16.86 18.25 17.46
N HIS A 495 -17.49 17.85 16.35
CA HIS A 495 -18.65 18.56 15.78
C HIS A 495 -19.80 18.61 16.80
N SER A 496 -20.19 17.44 17.31
CA SER A 496 -21.33 17.29 18.20
C SER A 496 -21.14 18.03 19.53
N MET A 497 -19.95 17.91 20.16
CA MET A 497 -19.63 18.69 21.36
C MET A 497 -19.59 20.21 21.11
N SER A 498 -19.19 20.67 19.91
CA SER A 498 -19.18 22.11 19.63
C SER A 498 -20.59 22.72 19.73
N TYR A 499 -21.62 21.97 19.32
CA TYR A 499 -23.02 22.38 19.42
C TYR A 499 -23.44 22.57 20.89
N THR A 500 -23.30 21.54 21.71
CA THR A 500 -23.76 21.60 23.11
C THR A 500 -22.98 22.63 23.93
N ILE A 501 -21.66 22.76 23.70
CA ILE A 501 -20.84 23.77 24.37
C ILE A 501 -21.25 25.20 23.96
N ASP A 502 -21.52 25.44 22.67
CA ASP A 502 -21.93 26.78 22.21
C ASP A 502 -23.35 27.16 22.68
N VAL A 503 -24.27 26.19 22.80
CA VAL A 503 -25.58 26.40 23.44
C VAL A 503 -25.42 26.68 24.94
N TYR A 504 -24.58 25.91 25.64
CA TYR A 504 -24.27 26.15 27.06
C TYR A 504 -23.71 27.57 27.28
N ARG A 505 -22.83 28.03 26.38
CA ARG A 505 -22.23 29.38 26.40
C ARG A 505 -23.13 30.47 25.82
N ARG A 506 -24.37 30.16 25.42
CA ARG A 506 -25.33 31.08 24.80
C ARG A 506 -24.81 31.78 23.53
N LYS A 507 -23.90 31.14 22.79
CA LYS A 507 -23.43 31.61 21.48
C LYS A 507 -24.34 31.19 20.33
N LEU A 508 -25.11 30.13 20.56
CA LEU A 508 -26.06 29.57 19.61
C LEU A 508 -27.35 29.23 20.36
N PRO A 509 -28.54 29.55 19.84
CA PRO A 509 -29.78 29.03 20.39
C PRO A 509 -29.90 27.51 20.15
N PRO A 510 -30.64 26.77 20.99
CA PRO A 510 -30.94 25.36 20.74
C PRO A 510 -31.60 25.15 19.38
N ILE A 511 -31.13 24.17 18.61
CA ILE A 511 -31.73 23.81 17.31
C ILE A 511 -32.98 22.96 17.53
N SER A 512 -34.13 23.44 17.07
CA SER A 512 -35.44 22.78 17.21
C SER A 512 -35.69 21.68 16.17
N ASN A 513 -34.91 21.62 15.10
CA ASN A 513 -35.07 20.64 14.03
C ASN A 513 -33.97 19.57 14.11
N PHE A 514 -34.35 18.34 14.45
CA PHE A 514 -33.43 17.21 14.54
C PHE A 514 -32.66 16.96 13.24
N VAL A 515 -33.30 17.14 12.07
CA VAL A 515 -32.67 16.95 10.75
C VAL A 515 -31.48 17.88 10.56
N ASP A 516 -31.56 19.12 11.05
CA ASP A 516 -30.49 20.10 10.88
C ASP A 516 -29.26 19.74 11.72
N LEU A 517 -29.48 19.26 12.95
CA LEU A 517 -28.38 18.79 13.80
C LEU A 517 -27.79 17.47 13.27
N ALA A 518 -28.63 16.51 12.88
CA ALA A 518 -28.18 15.24 12.32
C ALA A 518 -27.39 15.44 11.03
N LEU A 519 -27.83 16.34 10.15
CA LEU A 519 -27.09 16.68 8.94
C LEU A 519 -25.77 17.38 9.28
N PHE A 520 -25.73 18.31 10.23
CA PHE A 520 -24.48 18.93 10.67
C PHE A 520 -23.44 17.91 11.16
N VAL A 521 -23.86 16.96 12.01
CA VAL A 521 -22.96 15.95 12.58
C VAL A 521 -22.50 14.94 11.51
N SER A 522 -23.42 14.54 10.61
CA SER A 522 -23.16 13.50 9.60
C SER A 522 -22.67 14.01 8.24
N PHE A 523 -22.60 15.32 8.00
CA PHE A 523 -22.35 15.89 6.67
C PHE A 523 -21.14 15.24 5.98
N PHE A 524 -21.40 14.46 4.92
CA PHE A 524 -20.40 13.54 4.36
C PHE A 524 -19.10 14.18 3.85
N PRO A 525 -19.06 15.40 3.26
CA PRO A 525 -17.82 15.89 2.68
C PRO A 525 -16.68 16.02 3.70
N PRO A 526 -16.89 16.61 4.90
CA PRO A 526 -15.86 16.63 5.93
C PRO A 526 -15.87 15.44 6.90
N LEU A 527 -16.89 14.57 6.89
CA LEU A 527 -17.16 13.61 7.97
C LEU A 527 -15.96 12.75 8.38
N VAL A 528 -15.18 12.31 7.39
CA VAL A 528 -14.12 11.33 7.61
C VAL A 528 -12.83 12.01 8.10
N ALA A 529 -12.37 13.05 7.39
CA ALA A 529 -11.12 13.75 7.67
C ALA A 529 -11.07 15.19 7.12
N GLY A 530 -12.22 15.85 6.96
CA GLY A 530 -12.26 17.25 6.54
C GLY A 530 -12.00 18.23 7.69
N PRO A 531 -12.19 19.54 7.47
CA PRO A 531 -12.11 20.52 8.54
C PRO A 531 -13.10 20.18 9.67
N ILE A 532 -12.68 20.31 10.91
CA ILE A 532 -13.55 20.21 12.09
C ILE A 532 -14.48 21.43 12.10
N VAL A 533 -15.72 21.22 11.67
CA VAL A 533 -16.69 22.30 11.48
C VAL A 533 -17.40 22.58 12.81
N ARG A 534 -17.52 23.86 13.16
CA ARG A 534 -18.25 24.29 14.35
C ARG A 534 -19.73 24.51 14.05
N ALA A 535 -20.56 24.15 15.01
CA ALA A 535 -22.01 24.33 14.94
C ALA A 535 -22.41 25.78 14.59
N VAL A 536 -21.79 26.77 15.24
CA VAL A 536 -22.06 28.20 15.02
C VAL A 536 -21.80 28.67 13.58
N TYR A 537 -20.93 27.97 12.84
CA TYR A 537 -20.57 28.34 11.47
C TYR A 537 -21.41 27.61 10.42
N PHE A 538 -21.77 26.35 10.67
CA PHE A 538 -22.46 25.51 9.68
C PHE A 538 -23.98 25.55 9.80
N LEU A 539 -24.53 25.48 11.01
CA LEU A 539 -25.99 25.41 11.21
C LEU A 539 -26.74 26.61 10.61
N PRO A 540 -26.25 27.87 10.69
CA PRO A 540 -26.92 28.99 10.03
C PRO A 540 -27.04 28.82 8.51
N GLN A 541 -26.10 28.12 7.86
CA GLN A 541 -26.15 27.86 6.42
C GLN A 541 -27.29 26.90 6.04
N LEU A 542 -27.81 26.09 6.98
CA LEU A 542 -28.94 25.17 6.74
C LEU A 542 -30.31 25.86 6.78
N VAL A 543 -30.40 27.09 7.31
CA VAL A 543 -31.67 27.80 7.48
C VAL A 543 -32.26 28.21 6.12
N SER A 544 -31.44 28.81 5.25
CA SER A 544 -31.86 29.34 3.96
C SER A 544 -31.46 28.45 2.78
N ALA A 545 -32.29 28.39 1.73
CA ALA A 545 -31.97 27.66 0.51
C ALA A 545 -30.83 28.33 -0.27
N HIS A 546 -29.79 27.57 -0.61
CA HIS A 546 -28.70 28.05 -1.47
C HIS A 546 -29.16 28.18 -2.93
N LYS A 547 -28.64 29.21 -3.63
CA LYS A 547 -28.85 29.41 -5.07
C LYS A 547 -27.61 28.95 -5.84
N PHE A 548 -27.81 28.15 -6.89
CA PHE A 548 -26.71 27.63 -7.71
C PHE A 548 -25.90 28.75 -8.38
N SER A 549 -26.56 29.86 -8.74
CA SER A 549 -25.91 31.06 -9.31
C SER A 549 -24.81 31.66 -8.43
N ASN A 550 -24.83 31.38 -7.12
CA ASN A 550 -23.89 31.93 -6.16
C ASN A 550 -22.70 30.97 -5.91
N VAL A 551 -22.71 29.79 -6.53
CA VAL A 551 -21.65 28.79 -6.37
C VAL A 551 -20.48 29.11 -7.29
N ASP A 552 -19.29 29.31 -6.72
CA ASP A 552 -18.05 29.42 -7.49
C ASP A 552 -17.60 28.03 -7.98
N VAL A 553 -18.26 27.54 -9.04
CA VAL A 553 -17.99 26.23 -9.63
C VAL A 553 -16.54 26.12 -10.08
N ARG A 554 -16.01 27.14 -10.77
CA ARG A 554 -14.63 27.15 -11.27
C ARG A 554 -13.62 27.09 -10.13
N GLY A 555 -13.82 27.90 -9.09
CA GLY A 555 -12.98 27.86 -7.89
C GLY A 555 -13.04 26.53 -7.16
N ALA A 556 -14.23 25.90 -7.08
CA ALA A 556 -14.39 24.61 -6.44
C ALA A 556 -13.69 23.48 -7.22
N VAL A 557 -13.85 23.38 -8.54
CA VAL A 557 -13.18 22.32 -9.33
C VAL A 557 -11.67 22.50 -9.40
N MET A 558 -11.16 23.74 -9.40
CA MET A 558 -9.72 24.02 -9.30
C MET A 558 -9.16 23.65 -7.92
N LEU A 559 -9.89 23.93 -6.85
CA LEU A 559 -9.52 23.50 -5.50
C LEU A 559 -9.51 21.97 -5.39
N PHE A 560 -10.49 21.29 -5.98
CA PHE A 560 -10.53 19.83 -6.05
C PHE A 560 -9.31 19.28 -6.78
N LEU A 561 -8.97 19.82 -7.96
CA LEU A 561 -7.79 19.41 -8.73
C LEU A 561 -6.48 19.64 -7.96
N ALA A 562 -6.34 20.80 -7.31
CA ALA A 562 -5.17 21.08 -6.47
C ALA A 562 -5.08 20.11 -5.29
N GLY A 563 -6.22 19.76 -4.67
CA GLY A 563 -6.31 18.75 -3.63
C GLY A 563 -5.90 17.37 -4.11
N PHE A 564 -6.40 16.98 -5.29
CA PHE A 564 -6.09 15.72 -5.95
C PHE A 564 -4.61 15.59 -6.30
N ILE A 565 -3.98 16.61 -6.90
CA ILE A 565 -2.54 16.61 -7.21
C ILE A 565 -1.71 16.42 -5.94
N LYS A 566 -2.04 17.16 -4.86
CA LYS A 566 -1.32 17.03 -3.59
C LYS A 566 -1.43 15.61 -3.02
N LYS A 567 -2.63 15.04 -2.98
CA LYS A 567 -2.86 13.70 -2.46
C LYS A 567 -2.26 12.63 -3.40
N ALA A 568 -2.85 12.49 -4.58
CA ALA A 568 -2.66 11.36 -5.47
C ALA A 568 -1.31 11.38 -6.19
N CYS A 569 -0.71 12.55 -6.45
CA CYS A 569 0.58 12.60 -7.16
C CYS A 569 1.75 12.84 -6.22
N ILE A 570 1.62 13.80 -5.30
CA ILE A 570 2.75 14.19 -4.43
C ILE A 570 2.85 13.28 -3.21
N ALA A 571 1.80 13.22 -2.37
CA ALA A 571 1.85 12.47 -1.13
C ALA A 571 2.02 10.97 -1.38
N ASP A 572 1.19 10.39 -2.25
CA ASP A 572 1.26 8.97 -2.59
C ASP A 572 2.54 8.64 -3.39
N GLY A 573 3.08 9.60 -4.14
CA GLY A 573 4.35 9.45 -4.87
C GLY A 573 5.59 9.40 -3.96
N VAL A 574 5.62 10.18 -2.87
CA VAL A 574 6.75 10.16 -1.92
C VAL A 574 6.60 9.10 -0.82
N ALA A 575 5.37 8.62 -0.58
CA ALA A 575 5.06 7.65 0.47
C ALA A 575 5.99 6.42 0.48
N PRO A 576 6.32 5.76 -0.65
CA PRO A 576 7.22 4.60 -0.62
C PRO A 576 8.62 4.90 -0.09
N THR A 577 9.14 6.10 -0.31
CA THR A 577 10.45 6.50 0.22
C THR A 577 10.39 6.74 1.72
N VAL A 578 9.30 7.35 2.19
CA VAL A 578 9.06 7.58 3.60
C VAL A 578 8.89 6.26 4.34
N ASP A 579 8.04 5.37 3.82
CA ASP A 579 7.73 4.08 4.44
C ASP A 579 8.98 3.23 4.57
N ARG A 580 9.79 3.14 3.49
CA ARG A 580 11.06 2.42 3.51
C ARG A 580 12.03 2.94 4.58
N TYR A 581 12.09 4.25 4.81
CA TYR A 581 12.96 4.81 5.85
C TYR A 581 12.45 4.49 7.25
N PHE A 582 11.17 4.76 7.52
CA PHE A 582 10.60 4.62 8.86
C PHE A 582 10.33 3.18 9.29
N ALA A 583 10.27 2.22 8.36
CA ALA A 583 10.23 0.79 8.66
C ALA A 583 11.54 0.31 9.33
N HIS A 584 12.69 0.72 8.80
CA HIS A 584 14.01 0.27 9.28
C HIS A 584 15.04 1.41 9.35
N PRO A 585 14.84 2.43 10.21
CA PRO A 585 15.69 3.63 10.21
C PRO A 585 17.16 3.33 10.52
N ALA A 586 17.44 2.27 11.29
CA ALA A 586 18.80 1.85 11.63
C ALA A 586 19.67 1.46 10.42
N ASN A 587 19.06 1.00 9.33
CA ASN A 587 19.78 0.56 8.12
C ASN A 587 20.29 1.74 7.28
N PHE A 588 19.72 2.93 7.46
CA PHE A 588 19.97 4.10 6.63
C PHE A 588 21.02 5.03 7.21
N THR A 589 21.66 5.80 6.32
CA THR A 589 22.61 6.82 6.74
C THR A 589 21.92 8.11 7.21
N PRO A 590 22.63 9.00 7.94
CA PRO A 590 22.08 10.30 8.34
C PRO A 590 21.55 11.15 7.19
N MET A 591 22.18 11.10 6.01
CA MET A 591 21.69 11.85 4.84
C MET A 591 20.36 11.29 4.31
N SER A 592 20.20 9.97 4.34
CA SER A 592 18.92 9.33 4.02
C SER A 592 17.84 9.66 5.05
N ALA A 593 18.21 9.82 6.33
CA ALA A 593 17.29 10.28 7.37
C ALA A 593 16.72 11.67 7.08
N TRP A 594 17.55 12.59 6.61
CA TRP A 594 17.07 13.91 6.17
C TRP A 594 16.08 13.82 5.01
N ILE A 595 16.34 12.98 4.01
CA ILE A 595 15.41 12.76 2.90
C ILE A 595 14.10 12.17 3.43
N GLY A 596 14.16 11.13 4.26
CA GLY A 596 12.99 10.45 4.81
C GLY A 596 12.10 11.39 5.64
N VAL A 597 12.69 12.17 6.55
CA VAL A 597 11.96 13.13 7.40
C VAL A 597 11.38 14.29 6.59
N LEU A 598 12.12 14.84 5.63
CA LEU A 598 11.61 15.94 4.78
C LEU A 598 10.51 15.47 3.83
N PHE A 599 10.65 14.30 3.22
CA PHE A 599 9.58 13.71 2.43
C PHE A 599 8.37 13.36 3.29
N TYR A 600 8.56 12.94 4.54
CA TYR A 600 7.45 12.74 5.45
C TYR A 600 6.71 14.05 5.74
N ALA A 601 7.41 15.15 5.99
CA ALA A 601 6.78 16.47 6.15
C ALA A 601 5.97 16.87 4.89
N ILE A 602 6.52 16.61 3.70
CA ILE A 602 5.78 16.84 2.43
C ILE A 602 4.55 15.93 2.33
N GLN A 603 4.70 14.63 2.65
CA GLN A 603 3.64 13.63 2.61
C GLN A 603 2.49 14.02 3.53
N ILE A 604 2.73 14.21 4.83
CA ILE A 604 1.68 14.52 5.80
C ILE A 604 0.93 15.81 5.43
N TYR A 605 1.64 16.82 4.93
CA TYR A 605 1.00 18.05 4.47
C TYR A 605 0.15 17.84 3.22
N CYS A 606 0.69 17.20 2.19
CA CYS A 606 0.01 17.06 0.91
C CYS A 606 -1.13 16.05 0.99
N ASP A 607 -1.00 15.00 1.80
CA ASP A 607 -2.06 14.03 2.07
C ASP A 607 -3.24 14.71 2.77
N PHE A 608 -2.97 15.38 3.89
CA PHE A 608 -4.03 15.98 4.71
C PHE A 608 -4.64 17.23 4.07
N SER A 609 -3.82 18.14 3.56
CA SER A 609 -4.31 19.31 2.85
C SER A 609 -4.96 18.93 1.51
N GLY A 610 -4.50 17.87 0.86
CA GLY A 610 -5.11 17.35 -0.37
C GLY A 610 -6.54 16.87 -0.13
N TYR A 611 -6.72 15.99 0.86
CA TYR A 611 -8.04 15.53 1.29
C TYR A 611 -8.96 16.67 1.70
N THR A 612 -8.46 17.57 2.55
CA THR A 612 -9.26 18.71 3.05
C THR A 612 -9.72 19.62 1.91
N ASP A 613 -8.85 19.91 0.93
CA ASP A 613 -9.21 20.75 -0.20
C ASP A 613 -10.30 20.11 -1.08
N MET A 614 -10.23 18.80 -1.32
CA MET A 614 -11.28 18.06 -2.02
C MET A 614 -12.61 18.07 -1.26
N ALA A 615 -12.57 17.92 0.08
CA ALA A 615 -13.75 18.01 0.94
C ALA A 615 -14.39 19.42 0.92
N ILE A 616 -13.56 20.48 1.00
CA ILE A 616 -14.01 21.88 0.90
C ILE A 616 -14.62 22.14 -0.49
N ALA A 617 -13.98 21.64 -1.55
CA ALA A 617 -14.49 21.78 -2.91
C ALA A 617 -15.85 21.10 -3.11
N ALA A 618 -16.00 19.85 -2.63
CA ALA A 618 -17.26 19.12 -2.69
C ALA A 618 -18.39 19.85 -1.93
N ALA A 619 -18.10 20.37 -0.73
CA ALA A 619 -19.06 21.17 0.02
C ALA A 619 -19.43 22.48 -0.70
N ARG A 620 -18.45 23.17 -1.31
CA ARG A 620 -18.69 24.40 -2.09
C ARG A 620 -19.59 24.15 -3.30
N LEU A 621 -19.41 23.04 -4.01
CA LEU A 621 -20.28 22.65 -5.12
C LEU A 621 -21.74 22.41 -4.68
N LEU A 622 -21.96 22.03 -3.42
CA LEU A 622 -23.28 21.91 -2.80
C LEU A 622 -23.77 23.21 -2.16
N GLY A 623 -23.03 24.31 -2.32
CA GLY A 623 -23.38 25.64 -1.78
C GLY A 623 -22.89 25.92 -0.35
N PHE A 624 -22.25 24.95 0.31
CA PHE A 624 -21.78 25.10 1.69
C PHE A 624 -20.35 25.62 1.77
N GLN A 625 -20.12 26.56 2.68
CA GLN A 625 -18.80 27.09 2.97
C GLN A 625 -18.23 26.37 4.19
N LEU A 626 -17.06 25.74 4.00
CA LEU A 626 -16.27 25.12 5.06
C LEU A 626 -15.02 25.96 5.34
N PRO A 627 -14.51 25.97 6.58
CA PRO A 627 -13.32 26.73 6.92
C PRO A 627 -12.07 26.12 6.27
N ASN A 628 -11.11 26.98 5.88
CA ASN A 628 -9.81 26.52 5.42
C ASN A 628 -9.05 25.84 6.57
N ASN A 629 -8.38 24.73 6.26
CA ASN A 629 -7.67 23.96 7.28
C ASN A 629 -6.15 24.16 7.24
N PHE A 630 -5.62 24.63 6.10
CA PHE A 630 -4.19 24.86 5.91
C PHE A 630 -3.91 26.18 5.20
N GLN A 631 -2.84 26.86 5.60
CA GLN A 631 -2.41 28.11 4.99
C GLN A 631 -0.87 28.23 4.95
N PHE A 632 -0.23 27.49 4.03
CA PHE A 632 1.23 27.47 3.85
C PHE A 632 2.01 27.35 5.18
N PRO A 633 1.74 26.31 6.00
CA PRO A 633 2.26 26.20 7.36
C PRO A 633 3.78 26.10 7.44
N TYR A 634 4.43 25.49 6.45
CA TYR A 634 5.89 25.34 6.44
C TYR A 634 6.66 26.63 6.12
N PHE A 635 5.98 27.73 5.78
CA PHE A 635 6.58 29.06 5.70
C PHE A 635 6.36 29.89 6.98
N ALA A 636 5.84 29.29 8.05
CA ALA A 636 5.75 29.94 9.36
C ALA A 636 7.13 30.29 9.91
N ARG A 637 7.25 31.47 10.53
CA ARG A 637 8.51 31.94 11.14
C ARG A 637 8.61 31.61 12.63
N ASN A 638 7.55 31.08 13.24
CA ASN A 638 7.58 30.58 14.61
C ASN A 638 6.50 29.53 14.82
N VAL A 639 6.61 28.76 15.90
CA VAL A 639 5.70 27.64 16.19
C VAL A 639 4.27 28.10 16.47
N SER A 640 4.06 29.32 16.98
CA SER A 640 2.71 29.87 17.15
C SER A 640 2.05 30.19 15.80
N ASP A 641 2.80 30.78 14.86
CA ASP A 641 2.37 31.02 13.47
C ASP A 641 2.13 29.70 12.73
N PHE A 642 2.96 28.68 12.96
CA PHE A 642 2.74 27.33 12.43
C PHE A 642 1.37 26.79 12.82
N TRP A 643 1.02 26.80 14.11
CA TRP A 643 -0.29 26.35 14.61
C TRP A 643 -1.48 27.22 14.17
N ARG A 644 -1.25 28.45 13.69
CA ARG A 644 -2.30 29.27 13.05
C ARG A 644 -2.53 28.92 11.59
N ARG A 645 -1.64 28.13 10.99
CA ARG A 645 -1.64 27.76 9.56
C ARG A 645 -1.76 26.26 9.32
N TRP A 646 -1.46 25.44 10.32
CA TRP A 646 -1.54 23.99 10.31
C TRP A 646 -2.81 23.55 11.03
N HIS A 647 -3.58 22.67 10.38
CA HIS A 647 -4.78 22.05 10.94
C HIS A 647 -5.66 23.06 11.72
N ILE A 648 -5.97 24.17 11.06
CA ILE A 648 -6.56 25.39 11.65
C ILE A 648 -7.88 25.07 12.39
N SER A 649 -8.68 24.15 11.86
CA SER A 649 -9.94 23.76 12.49
C SER A 649 -9.69 23.10 13.85
N LEU A 650 -8.74 22.17 13.96
CA LEU A 650 -8.37 21.53 15.23
C LEU A 650 -7.72 22.52 16.18
N SER A 651 -6.71 23.27 15.69
CA SER A 651 -5.97 24.25 16.49
C SER A 651 -6.89 25.26 17.15
N SER A 652 -7.83 25.80 16.37
CA SER A 652 -8.83 26.74 16.88
C SER A 652 -9.82 26.06 17.84
N TRP A 653 -10.23 24.81 17.58
CA TRP A 653 -11.11 24.06 18.48
C TRP A 653 -10.46 23.83 19.85
N LEU A 654 -9.22 23.32 19.87
CA LEU A 654 -8.44 23.15 21.11
C LEU A 654 -8.26 24.47 21.84
N ARG A 655 -7.97 25.56 21.11
CA ARG A 655 -7.85 26.88 21.71
C ARG A 655 -9.15 27.33 22.40
N ASP A 656 -10.27 27.23 21.70
CA ASP A 656 -11.53 27.88 22.12
C ASP A 656 -12.38 27.00 23.06
N TYR A 657 -12.27 25.68 22.98
CA TYR A 657 -13.03 24.73 23.78
C TYR A 657 -12.22 24.06 24.90
N LEU A 658 -10.88 24.12 24.87
CA LEU A 658 -10.01 23.52 25.90
C LEU A 658 -9.09 24.56 26.57
N TYR A 659 -8.20 25.23 25.81
CA TYR A 659 -7.19 26.12 26.37
C TYR A 659 -7.75 27.36 27.07
N ILE A 660 -8.65 28.11 26.42
CA ILE A 660 -9.28 29.31 27.01
C ILE A 660 -10.09 28.95 28.28
N PRO A 661 -10.92 27.89 28.27
CA PRO A 661 -11.63 27.42 29.47
C PRO A 661 -10.74 27.01 30.64
N LEU A 662 -9.54 26.46 30.39
CA LEU A 662 -8.55 26.17 31.44
C LEU A 662 -7.94 27.43 32.08
N GLY A 663 -8.32 28.62 31.61
CA GLY A 663 -7.81 29.92 32.04
C GLY A 663 -6.93 30.61 31.01
N GLY A 664 -6.55 29.90 29.93
CA GLY A 664 -5.68 30.44 28.88
C GLY A 664 -4.38 31.01 29.44
N ASN A 665 -4.19 32.33 29.25
CA ASN A 665 -3.06 33.10 29.75
C ASN A 665 -3.29 33.79 31.11
N ARG A 666 -4.44 33.59 31.74
CA ARG A 666 -4.78 34.23 33.02
C ARG A 666 -4.08 33.54 34.19
N GLY A 667 -3.79 34.31 35.24
CA GLY A 667 -3.13 33.81 36.44
C GLY A 667 -1.59 33.86 36.34
N SER A 668 -0.91 33.01 37.12
CA SER A 668 0.56 32.99 37.14
C SER A 668 1.17 32.35 35.89
N ARG A 669 2.46 32.61 35.66
CA ARG A 669 3.23 32.02 34.55
C ARG A 669 3.15 30.49 34.53
N GLY A 670 3.21 29.85 35.70
CA GLY A 670 3.09 28.39 35.83
C GLY A 670 1.73 27.85 35.39
N PHE A 671 0.64 28.57 35.69
CA PHE A 671 -0.70 28.20 35.22
C PHE A 671 -0.81 28.27 33.69
N ALA A 672 -0.29 29.33 33.08
CA ALA A 672 -0.27 29.45 31.62
C ALA A 672 0.53 28.33 30.96
N TYR A 673 1.65 27.93 31.55
CA TYR A 673 2.49 26.82 31.06
C TYR A 673 1.77 25.49 31.14
N ARG A 674 1.17 25.18 32.29
CA ARG A 674 0.35 23.99 32.49
C ARG A 674 -0.76 23.94 31.45
N ASN A 675 -1.45 25.05 31.20
CA ASN A 675 -2.55 25.11 30.24
C ASN A 675 -2.08 24.82 28.81
N VAL A 676 -0.92 25.35 28.39
CA VAL A 676 -0.32 25.04 27.08
C VAL A 676 0.06 23.56 26.99
N MET A 677 0.75 23.02 28.00
CA MET A 677 1.18 21.62 28.01
C MET A 677 -0.01 20.67 27.99
N VAL A 678 -1.02 20.88 28.85
CA VAL A 678 -2.25 20.07 28.86
C VAL A 678 -2.94 20.11 27.50
N THR A 679 -3.06 21.30 26.89
CA THR A 679 -3.69 21.44 25.56
C THR A 679 -2.94 20.66 24.50
N MET A 680 -1.61 20.73 24.47
CA MET A 680 -0.80 20.05 23.45
C MET A 680 -0.65 18.54 23.69
N LEU A 681 -0.56 18.09 24.94
CA LEU A 681 -0.56 16.67 25.28
C LEU A 681 -1.88 16.00 24.89
N LEU A 682 -3.01 16.64 25.23
CA LEU A 682 -4.33 16.16 24.80
C LEU A 682 -4.52 16.25 23.29
N GLY A 683 -3.96 17.27 22.64
CA GLY A 683 -3.91 17.37 21.18
C GLY A 683 -3.10 16.22 20.54
N GLY A 684 -1.97 15.84 21.14
CA GLY A 684 -1.19 14.67 20.73
C GLY A 684 -1.98 13.37 20.91
N LEU A 685 -2.54 13.14 22.09
CA LEU A 685 -3.38 11.97 22.36
C LEU A 685 -4.61 11.90 21.44
N TRP A 686 -5.16 13.04 21.05
CA TRP A 686 -6.24 13.10 20.05
C TRP A 686 -5.80 12.55 18.68
N HIS A 687 -4.54 12.71 18.27
CA HIS A 687 -4.06 12.16 17.01
C HIS A 687 -3.90 10.64 17.03
N GLY A 688 -3.41 10.05 18.13
CA GLY A 688 -3.28 8.60 18.25
C GLY A 688 -3.05 8.12 19.68
N ALA A 689 -3.35 6.84 19.92
CA ALA A 689 -3.29 6.20 21.24
C ALA A 689 -1.92 5.50 21.44
N ALA A 690 -0.84 6.26 21.36
CA ALA A 690 0.53 5.78 21.58
C ALA A 690 1.42 6.85 22.22
N TRP A 691 2.48 6.43 22.92
CA TRP A 691 3.42 7.33 23.59
C TRP A 691 4.16 8.27 22.62
N THR A 692 4.38 7.82 21.39
CA THR A 692 4.95 8.64 20.32
C THR A 692 4.12 9.91 20.06
N PHE A 693 2.79 9.82 20.05
CA PHE A 693 1.89 10.98 19.91
C PHE A 693 1.85 11.88 21.15
N VAL A 694 1.97 11.29 22.36
CA VAL A 694 2.08 12.08 23.60
C VAL A 694 3.36 12.91 23.58
N ILE A 695 4.49 12.31 23.19
CA ILE A 695 5.77 13.02 23.05
C ILE A 695 5.69 14.08 21.95
N TRP A 696 5.06 13.79 20.81
CA TRP A 696 4.80 14.78 19.76
C TRP A 696 4.06 16.02 20.31
N GLY A 697 3.01 15.79 21.12
CA GLY A 697 2.27 16.86 21.80
C GLY A 697 3.15 17.62 22.78
N ALA A 698 3.95 16.91 23.58
CA ALA A 698 4.89 17.52 24.52
C ALA A 698 5.90 18.42 23.80
N LEU A 699 6.49 17.97 22.69
CA LEU A 699 7.47 18.73 21.90
C LEU A 699 6.88 20.04 21.38
N HIS A 700 5.65 20.01 20.84
CA HIS A 700 4.97 21.23 20.42
C HIS A 700 4.62 22.15 21.60
N GLY A 701 4.23 21.58 22.74
CA GLY A 701 4.03 22.33 23.99
C GLY A 701 5.29 23.06 24.43
N PHE A 702 6.41 22.36 24.54
CA PHE A 702 7.71 22.94 24.88
C PHE A 702 8.14 24.00 23.87
N ALA A 703 7.99 23.75 22.58
CA ALA A 703 8.38 24.71 21.54
C ALA A 703 7.55 26.01 21.62
N LEU A 704 6.27 25.93 21.98
CA LEU A 704 5.44 27.12 22.25
C LEU A 704 5.89 27.87 23.51
N LEU A 705 6.25 27.15 24.58
CA LEU A 705 6.76 27.78 25.80
C LEU A 705 8.11 28.47 25.56
N ILE A 706 9.03 27.81 24.84
CA ILE A 706 10.32 28.38 24.44
C ILE A 706 10.09 29.64 23.60
N HIS A 707 9.21 29.60 22.61
CA HIS A 707 8.90 30.77 21.78
C HIS A 707 8.32 31.93 22.61
N ARG A 708 7.41 31.64 23.54
CA ARG A 708 6.84 32.65 24.44
C ARG A 708 7.92 33.32 25.29
N GLU A 709 8.81 32.52 25.86
CA GLU A 709 9.88 32.99 26.73
C GLU A 709 10.98 33.72 25.98
N TRP A 710 11.29 33.27 24.77
CA TRP A 710 12.16 33.99 23.86
C TRP A 710 11.63 35.40 23.58
N ILE A 711 10.36 35.55 23.21
CA ILE A 711 9.76 36.88 22.98
C ILE A 711 9.88 37.76 24.22
N ARG A 712 9.58 37.22 25.40
CA ARG A 712 9.62 37.96 26.67
C ARG A 712 11.04 38.40 27.04
N LEU A 713 12.03 37.49 26.92
CA LEU A 713 13.42 37.78 27.29
C LEU A 713 14.15 38.64 26.26
N THR A 714 13.68 38.67 25.02
CA THR A 714 14.27 39.46 23.94
C THR A 714 13.48 40.72 23.59
N GLU A 715 12.46 41.04 24.38
CA GLU A 715 11.68 42.26 24.24
C GLU A 715 12.61 43.49 24.34
N GLY A 716 12.58 44.35 23.32
CA GLY A 716 13.47 45.52 23.22
C GLY A 716 14.87 45.26 22.65
N LEU A 717 15.31 44.00 22.48
CA LEU A 717 16.65 43.67 21.95
C LEU A 717 16.69 43.70 20.41
N LYS A 718 17.18 44.79 19.83
CA LYS A 718 17.28 44.97 18.36
C LYS A 718 18.13 43.90 17.66
N TRP A 719 19.18 43.39 18.31
CA TRP A 719 20.03 42.33 17.74
C TRP A 719 19.28 41.01 17.60
N ALA A 720 18.43 40.65 18.57
CA ALA A 720 17.64 39.43 18.55
C ALA A 720 16.62 39.47 17.42
N ALA A 721 15.95 40.62 17.24
CA ALA A 721 15.04 40.85 16.12
C ALA A 721 15.76 40.73 14.76
N ARG A 722 16.99 41.25 14.64
CA ARG A 722 17.80 41.14 13.42
C ARG A 722 18.23 39.69 13.13
N ALA A 723 18.69 38.96 14.14
CA ALA A 723 19.05 37.55 14.01
C ALA A 723 17.85 36.70 13.56
N MET A 724 16.70 36.90 14.21
CA MET A 724 15.48 36.14 13.88
C MET A 724 14.93 36.45 12.48
N ARG A 725 15.32 37.53 11.81
CA ARG A 725 14.95 37.75 10.41
C ARG A 725 15.38 36.59 9.50
N TRP A 726 16.55 36.02 9.76
CA TRP A 726 17.14 34.95 8.94
C TRP A 726 16.92 33.57 9.55
N PHE A 727 17.03 33.45 10.87
CA PHE A 727 17.01 32.14 11.53
C PHE A 727 15.62 31.66 11.98
N ALA A 728 14.61 32.54 12.04
CA ALA A 728 13.30 32.14 12.57
C ALA A 728 12.61 31.05 11.73
N TRP A 729 12.67 31.15 10.40
CA TRP A 729 12.12 30.13 9.50
C TRP A 729 12.84 28.78 9.62
N PRO A 730 14.19 28.68 9.45
CA PRO A 730 14.88 27.39 9.52
C PRO A 730 14.75 26.74 10.91
N ILE A 731 14.78 27.53 12.01
CA ILE A 731 14.55 26.99 13.36
C ILE A 731 13.14 26.39 13.49
N THR A 732 12.13 27.08 12.96
CA THR A 732 10.73 26.63 13.06
C THR A 732 10.50 25.35 12.28
N ILE A 733 10.93 25.29 11.01
CA ILE A 733 10.73 24.08 10.19
C ILE A 733 11.53 22.90 10.76
N TYR A 734 12.73 23.14 11.28
CA TYR A 734 13.53 22.11 11.91
C TYR A 734 12.86 21.55 13.17
N ALA A 735 12.36 22.42 14.06
CA ALA A 735 11.62 21.99 15.26
C ALA A 735 10.35 21.20 14.90
N VAL A 736 9.64 21.60 13.85
CA VAL A 736 8.45 20.90 13.33
C VAL A 736 8.84 19.53 12.75
N CYS A 737 9.93 19.42 11.99
CA CYS A 737 10.45 18.14 11.50
C CYS A 737 10.86 17.19 12.64
N VAL A 738 11.49 17.71 13.69
CA VAL A 738 11.82 16.92 14.88
C VAL A 738 10.56 16.36 15.55
N ALA A 739 9.48 17.15 15.65
CA ALA A 739 8.21 16.62 16.13
C ALA A 739 7.68 15.54 15.18
N TRP A 740 7.71 15.76 13.87
CA TRP A 740 7.23 14.79 12.88
C TRP A 740 7.87 13.41 12.93
N ILE A 741 9.11 13.29 13.38
CA ILE A 741 9.75 11.99 13.63
C ILE A 741 8.90 11.13 14.56
N PHE A 742 8.42 11.70 15.67
CA PHE A 742 7.57 11.00 16.63
C PHE A 742 6.16 10.76 16.09
N PHE A 743 5.67 11.58 15.16
CA PHE A 743 4.37 11.32 14.56
C PHE A 743 4.40 10.12 13.61
N ARG A 744 5.50 9.91 12.86
CA ARG A 744 5.62 8.83 11.87
C ARG A 744 6.16 7.52 12.42
N ALA A 745 7.02 7.56 13.43
CA ALA A 745 7.69 6.37 13.93
C ALA A 745 6.69 5.35 14.50
N HIS A 746 6.93 4.06 14.20
CA HIS A 746 6.10 2.95 14.69
C HIS A 746 6.25 2.73 16.20
N ASP A 747 7.44 3.00 16.74
CA ASP A 747 7.76 2.86 18.15
C ASP A 747 8.81 3.89 18.60
N LEU A 748 9.08 3.92 19.91
CA LEU A 748 10.03 4.85 20.52
C LEU A 748 11.49 4.56 20.14
N GLY A 749 11.84 3.30 19.84
CA GLY A 749 13.18 2.90 19.41
C GLY A 749 13.51 3.41 18.00
N GLY A 750 12.57 3.26 17.07
CA GLY A 750 12.65 3.82 15.71
C GLY A 750 12.71 5.34 15.72
N ALA A 751 11.89 6.00 16.57
CA ALA A 751 11.94 7.44 16.76
C ALA A 751 13.30 7.90 17.29
N GLY A 752 13.84 7.21 18.29
CA GLY A 752 15.16 7.52 18.88
C GLY A 752 16.31 7.35 17.89
N THR A 753 16.26 6.32 17.05
CA THR A 753 17.25 6.08 15.98
C THR A 753 17.20 7.20 14.94
N THR A 754 16.00 7.53 14.47
CA THR A 754 15.77 8.62 13.52
C THR A 754 16.24 9.96 14.10
N LEU A 755 15.98 10.24 15.37
CA LEU A 755 16.42 11.46 16.04
C LEU A 755 17.95 11.56 16.09
N LYS A 756 18.66 10.48 16.44
CA LYS A 756 20.14 10.44 16.43
C LYS A 756 20.70 10.71 15.03
N GLN A 757 20.09 10.16 13.99
CA GLN A 757 20.52 10.36 12.61
C GLN A 757 20.21 11.77 12.11
N PHE A 758 19.00 12.26 12.33
CA PHE A 758 18.55 13.56 11.83
C PHE A 758 19.19 14.74 12.57
N VAL A 759 19.27 14.67 13.90
CA VAL A 759 19.76 15.76 14.75
C VAL A 759 21.26 15.71 15.00
N LEU A 760 21.78 14.52 15.35
CA LEU A 760 23.19 14.37 15.74
C LEU A 760 24.08 13.94 14.57
N PHE A 761 23.51 13.69 13.38
CA PHE A 761 24.22 13.11 12.24
C PHE A 761 24.96 11.81 12.58
N ARG A 762 24.42 11.00 13.50
CA ARG A 762 25.00 9.72 13.93
C ARG A 762 24.14 8.54 13.47
N GLY A 763 24.74 7.59 12.77
CA GLY A 763 24.09 6.34 12.37
C GLY A 763 25.11 5.35 11.81
N GLY A 764 24.89 4.05 12.05
CA GLY A 764 25.76 2.97 11.56
C GLY A 764 25.23 2.26 10.30
N GLY A 765 24.11 2.73 9.75
CA GLY A 765 23.52 2.18 8.53
C GLY A 765 24.36 2.44 7.28
N SER A 766 24.17 1.63 6.25
CA SER A 766 24.86 1.73 4.96
C SER A 766 23.92 1.99 3.79
N GLU A 767 22.60 1.96 3.99
CA GLU A 767 21.64 2.22 2.93
C GLU A 767 21.52 3.73 2.63
N HIS A 768 21.55 4.02 1.33
CA HIS A 768 21.53 5.38 0.80
C HIS A 768 20.32 5.59 -0.11
N PHE A 769 19.58 6.67 0.14
CA PHE A 769 18.73 7.25 -0.89
C PHE A 769 19.56 8.08 -1.88
N HIS A 770 19.08 8.15 -3.12
CA HIS A 770 19.77 8.90 -4.14
C HIS A 770 19.72 10.40 -3.86
N ARG A 771 20.86 11.09 -3.98
CA ARG A 771 20.99 12.52 -3.67
C ARG A 771 20.11 13.44 -4.54
N TRP A 772 19.71 12.99 -5.75
CA TRP A 772 18.80 13.75 -6.61
C TRP A 772 17.43 13.98 -5.97
N MET A 773 17.04 13.19 -4.96
CA MET A 773 15.81 13.40 -4.19
C MET A 773 15.79 14.77 -3.48
N PHE A 774 16.94 15.35 -3.13
CA PHE A 774 16.99 16.73 -2.64
C PHE A 774 16.56 17.76 -3.70
N LEU A 775 16.81 17.49 -4.99
CA LEU A 775 16.32 18.34 -6.08
C LEU A 775 14.80 18.25 -6.20
N VAL A 776 14.21 17.07 -5.97
CA VAL A 776 12.75 16.91 -5.91
C VAL A 776 12.18 17.70 -4.74
N ILE A 777 12.76 17.59 -3.55
CA ILE A 777 12.35 18.37 -2.38
C ILE A 777 12.42 19.88 -2.71
N ALA A 778 13.54 20.33 -3.28
CA ALA A 778 13.73 21.73 -3.65
C ALA A 778 12.69 22.20 -4.69
N ALA A 779 12.39 21.39 -5.71
CA ALA A 779 11.38 21.68 -6.71
C ALA A 779 9.97 21.78 -6.09
N LEU A 780 9.60 20.85 -5.21
CA LEU A 780 8.31 20.87 -4.50
C LEU A 780 8.20 22.09 -3.57
N VAL A 781 9.26 22.43 -2.84
CA VAL A 781 9.33 23.62 -2.00
C VAL A 781 9.20 24.90 -2.86
N LEU A 782 9.86 24.95 -4.01
CA LEU A 782 9.77 26.07 -4.95
C LEU A 782 8.35 26.23 -5.49
N ILE A 783 7.72 25.15 -5.95
CA ILE A 783 6.32 25.16 -6.42
C ILE A 783 5.40 25.65 -5.29
N HIS A 784 5.59 25.14 -4.07
CA HIS A 784 4.81 25.56 -2.91
C HIS A 784 5.01 27.06 -2.59
N TRP A 785 6.25 27.55 -2.71
CA TRP A 785 6.58 28.96 -2.53
C TRP A 785 5.96 29.85 -3.61
N LEU A 786 6.06 29.47 -4.89
CA LEU A 786 5.42 30.17 -6.01
C LEU A 786 3.91 30.26 -5.81
N ASN A 787 3.28 29.16 -5.35
CA ASN A 787 1.87 29.15 -5.02
C ASN A 787 1.54 30.11 -3.85
N SER A 788 2.39 30.18 -2.82
CA SER A 788 2.22 31.14 -1.71
C SER A 788 2.30 32.61 -2.16
N ARG A 789 3.03 32.87 -3.26
CA ARG A 789 3.13 34.19 -3.92
C ARG A 789 2.02 34.46 -4.94
N ARG A 790 1.04 33.55 -5.06
CA ARG A 790 -0.05 33.59 -6.04
C ARG A 790 0.45 33.64 -7.49
N TRP A 791 1.62 33.03 -7.77
CA TRP A 791 2.19 32.99 -9.12
C TRP A 791 1.30 32.22 -10.11
N PHE A 792 0.64 31.16 -9.64
CA PHE A 792 -0.42 30.45 -10.37
C PHE A 792 -1.74 31.22 -10.31
N ALA A 793 -1.68 32.54 -10.53
CA ALA A 793 -2.77 33.49 -10.36
C ALA A 793 -4.06 33.00 -11.04
N GLU A 794 -5.20 33.47 -10.53
CA GLU A 794 -6.54 33.04 -10.94
C GLU A 794 -6.95 33.51 -12.36
N SER A 795 -6.00 33.66 -13.28
CA SER A 795 -6.19 34.03 -14.67
C SER A 795 -7.21 33.14 -15.38
N TRP A 796 -7.31 31.86 -14.97
CA TRP A 796 -8.33 30.92 -15.43
C TRP A 796 -9.77 31.36 -15.12
N ARG A 797 -10.00 32.23 -14.12
CA ARG A 797 -11.34 32.80 -13.85
C ARG A 797 -11.87 33.62 -15.03
N LYS A 798 -10.98 34.23 -15.83
CA LYS A 798 -11.36 35.08 -16.95
C LYS A 798 -11.58 34.32 -18.26
N TRP A 799 -11.27 33.02 -18.30
CA TRP A 799 -11.35 32.24 -19.53
C TRP A 799 -12.81 31.97 -19.94
N PRO A 800 -13.11 31.89 -21.26
CA PRO A 800 -14.40 31.38 -21.73
C PRO A 800 -14.69 29.98 -21.17
N ALA A 801 -15.96 29.67 -20.89
CA ALA A 801 -16.32 28.41 -20.24
C ALA A 801 -15.86 27.14 -20.99
N PRO A 802 -16.00 27.06 -22.34
CA PRO A 802 -15.49 25.90 -23.09
C PRO A 802 -13.97 25.75 -23.00
N ALA A 803 -13.23 26.87 -23.08
CA ALA A 803 -11.77 26.87 -22.99
C ALA A 803 -11.29 26.43 -21.61
N PHE A 804 -11.94 26.92 -20.54
CA PHE A 804 -11.66 26.47 -19.17
C PHE A 804 -11.94 24.97 -19.01
N ALA A 805 -13.08 24.49 -19.49
CA ALA A 805 -13.45 23.07 -19.37
C ALA A 805 -12.48 22.15 -20.12
N ALA A 806 -12.10 22.51 -21.35
CA ALA A 806 -11.12 21.76 -22.14
C ALA A 806 -9.75 21.74 -21.45
N ALA A 807 -9.26 22.90 -21.00
CA ALA A 807 -7.98 22.98 -20.30
C ALA A 807 -7.98 22.21 -18.98
N TYR A 808 -9.08 22.27 -18.23
CA TYR A 808 -9.27 21.50 -17.01
C TYR A 808 -9.24 19.99 -17.31
N GLY A 809 -9.99 19.53 -18.31
CA GLY A 809 -10.01 18.13 -18.73
C GLY A 809 -8.65 17.61 -19.18
N CYS A 810 -7.95 18.36 -20.02
CA CYS A 810 -6.58 18.01 -20.45
C CYS A 810 -5.61 17.97 -19.27
N THR A 811 -5.68 18.95 -18.36
CA THR A 811 -4.82 18.98 -17.17
C THR A 811 -5.11 17.78 -16.27
N PHE A 812 -6.39 17.47 -16.04
CA PHE A 812 -6.80 16.32 -15.25
C PHE A 812 -6.30 15.00 -15.86
N ALA A 813 -6.44 14.83 -17.18
CA ALA A 813 -5.92 13.66 -17.90
C ALA A 813 -4.40 13.51 -17.76
N VAL A 814 -3.64 14.60 -17.87
CA VAL A 814 -2.19 14.59 -17.63
C VAL A 814 -1.86 14.22 -16.18
N VAL A 815 -2.59 14.78 -15.21
CA VAL A 815 -2.39 14.49 -13.78
C VAL A 815 -2.63 13.01 -13.48
N LEU A 816 -3.60 12.36 -14.12
CA LEU A 816 -3.85 10.93 -13.96
C LEU A 816 -2.64 10.05 -14.34
N LEU A 817 -1.77 10.50 -15.26
CA LEU A 817 -0.55 9.77 -15.62
C LEU A 817 0.50 9.75 -14.49
N PHE A 818 0.40 10.68 -13.53
CA PHE A 818 1.32 10.78 -12.38
C PHE A 818 0.78 10.12 -11.12
N VAL A 819 -0.44 9.58 -11.15
CA VAL A 819 -1.02 8.87 -10.01
C VAL A 819 -0.35 7.49 -9.91
N PRO A 820 0.29 7.15 -8.77
CA PRO A 820 0.82 5.82 -8.56
C PRO A 820 -0.31 4.79 -8.70
N PRO A 821 -0.05 3.65 -9.35
CA PRO A 821 -1.07 2.63 -9.58
C PRO A 821 -1.48 1.87 -8.31
N HIS A 822 -0.87 2.17 -7.17
CA HIS A 822 -1.15 1.54 -5.88
C HIS A 822 -2.02 2.45 -5.01
N TYR A 823 -3.03 1.86 -4.36
CA TYR A 823 -3.80 2.55 -3.33
C TYR A 823 -2.91 2.83 -2.11
N THR A 824 -2.68 4.10 -1.80
CA THR A 824 -2.04 4.52 -0.54
C THR A 824 -3.13 5.05 0.40
N PRO A 825 -3.43 4.36 1.52
CA PRO A 825 -4.45 4.82 2.45
C PRO A 825 -4.09 6.21 2.99
N PHE A 826 -5.12 6.98 3.33
CA PHE A 826 -4.93 8.24 4.06
C PHE A 826 -4.16 7.99 5.36
N ILE A 827 -3.23 8.88 5.71
CA ILE A 827 -2.29 8.70 6.83
C ILE A 827 -2.97 8.47 8.19
N TYR A 828 -4.22 8.96 8.38
CA TYR A 828 -5.01 8.72 9.60
C TYR A 828 -5.90 7.47 9.56
N PHE A 829 -5.93 6.72 8.46
CA PHE A 829 -6.63 5.41 8.36
C PHE A 829 -5.69 4.22 8.54
N GLN A 830 -4.41 4.47 8.89
CA GLN A 830 -3.45 3.42 9.25
C GLN A 830 -3.56 2.95 10.71
N PHE A 831 -4.65 3.30 11.42
CA PHE A 831 -4.96 2.81 12.77
C PHE A 831 -6.02 1.72 12.75
#